data_AF-I5BRL2-F1
#
_entry.id   AF-I5BRL2-F1
#
_cell.length_a   1.000
_cell.length_b   1.000
_cell.length_c   1.000
_cell.angle_alpha   90.00
_cell.angle_beta   90.00
_cell.angle_gamma   90.00
#
_symmetry.space_group_name_H-M   'P 1'
#
loop_
_entity.id
_entity.type
_entity.pdbx_description
1 polymer ?
#
loop_
_entity_poly.entity_id
_entity_poly.type
_entity_poly.pdbx_seq_one_letter_code
_entity_poly.pdbx_strand_id
1 'polypeptide(L)'
;MDRWSFTIFKKFLDARAIFAGSDFDIDGAVRAALDEIDEIDFKELKALAGLQPILAKRHYHVTGALRWFDVNIVPISGLVDFAAELEPENGAIGEFLLAIPTEGEDELHAEELCRKAARQSDEWDIVVGISKRSWAVVPLARELFALENVSNDHPELQGDAVARREVSARLASLQALLETELHKVFDNALWFRKNHQPKRLRQADLNSIASDLADRRFEESPRLHNELLNRQRPSSNAIAAQNNLLRRMVLNEGEPRLGIEGFPAEGGLFASVLESTGLYVQDGDVWRFGEPTKNGADPCRLEPIWKKASDYVRRHAKRTVAISELFAEWRKPPFGVKDGLMPILAVAFILSQRERLAVYRDGIFRSRFDDVDVELLAKDAAFIQLRWMDLSDVSRRLLSGMAEVVRNLDKSNDLVNLAPIDVGRGLVAIYDRLPQWTARTMRLSSNAVSIRDLFKRAHDPNQFLFDDIPGTLGEDVSLGKEDDLRRVIESVRDGLGELVLAYPSMLQRLRDLMLAELQVPNVSPQSLAELRARAENIRQLAGDFRLDAFAGRLTQFDGSEESFEGIASLAANKPPRDWVDPDLDRATVELAELAQKFLRAETYARVKGRPDKRQAMAVMIGMDGRPAPMLEEFVIADTDRAAVDDVIKKVAAALDTADTSQRSIILAALAELSSRYMQAPKPAKRNGKERLYLDGWPSETCPWPFGGARQRGVGGLYAAASSRTRDRVFLHRYGQRAARSL
;
A
#
# COMPACT_ATOMS: atom_id res chain seq x y z
N MET A 1 52.87 67.69 -47.38
CA MET A 1 53.89 67.30 -46.38
C MET A 1 53.45 67.91 -45.07
N ASP A 2 52.49 67.25 -44.44
CA ASP A 2 51.87 67.75 -43.22
C ASP A 2 52.73 67.32 -42.03
N ARG A 3 52.90 68.22 -41.06
CA ARG A 3 53.83 68.00 -39.94
C ARG A 3 53.21 67.05 -38.95
N TRP A 4 53.73 65.82 -38.90
CA TRP A 4 53.44 64.87 -37.82
C TRP A 4 53.74 65.50 -36.45
N SER A 5 52.82 65.32 -35.49
CA SER A 5 52.99 65.78 -34.11
C SER A 5 52.65 64.67 -33.12
N PHE A 6 53.67 64.09 -32.49
CA PHE A 6 53.53 63.00 -31.52
C PHE A 6 52.85 63.39 -30.19
N THR A 7 52.43 64.64 -29.98
CA THR A 7 51.75 65.07 -28.74
C THR A 7 50.64 66.09 -28.98
N ILE A 8 49.47 65.86 -28.38
CA ILE A 8 48.38 66.83 -28.27
C ILE A 8 48.39 67.52 -26.90
N PHE A 9 48.08 68.81 -26.85
CA PHE A 9 48.03 69.59 -25.61
C PHE A 9 46.58 69.69 -25.09
N LYS A 10 46.30 69.02 -23.97
CA LYS A 10 44.98 69.00 -23.32
C LYS A 10 44.84 70.21 -22.39
N LYS A 11 44.34 71.32 -22.94
CA LYS A 11 44.20 72.64 -22.29
C LYS A 11 43.47 72.62 -20.93
N PHE A 12 42.60 71.65 -20.67
CA PHE A 12 41.89 71.47 -19.39
C PHE A 12 42.70 70.76 -18.30
N LEU A 13 43.84 70.16 -18.64
CA LEU A 13 44.72 69.40 -17.74
C LEU A 13 46.16 69.96 -17.72
N ASP A 14 46.40 71.07 -18.42
CA ASP A 14 47.71 71.71 -18.67
C ASP A 14 48.84 70.73 -19.10
N ALA A 15 48.46 69.65 -19.76
CA ALA A 15 49.34 68.50 -20.03
C ALA A 15 49.43 68.17 -21.52
N ARG A 16 50.60 67.66 -21.94
CA ARG A 16 50.77 67.03 -23.26
C ARG A 16 50.54 65.53 -23.14
N ALA A 17 49.56 65.01 -23.88
CA ALA A 17 49.36 63.58 -24.07
C ALA A 17 49.98 63.15 -25.41
N ILE A 18 50.48 61.91 -25.50
CA ILE A 18 50.95 61.36 -26.77
C ILE A 18 49.78 61.26 -27.75
N PHE A 19 50.00 61.64 -29.01
CA PHE A 19 49.04 61.42 -30.09
C PHE A 19 49.14 59.95 -30.51
N ALA A 20 48.30 59.12 -29.92
CA ALA A 20 48.05 57.78 -30.42
C ALA A 20 46.94 57.87 -31.48
N GLY A 21 47.35 58.03 -32.74
CA GLY A 21 46.52 57.64 -33.88
C GLY A 21 46.66 56.13 -34.11
N SER A 22 45.72 55.55 -34.85
CA SER A 22 45.86 54.19 -35.38
C SER A 22 46.22 54.24 -36.86
N ASP A 23 47.00 53.26 -37.30
CA ASP A 23 47.25 52.99 -38.73
C ASP A 23 46.30 51.89 -39.29
N PHE A 24 45.38 51.35 -38.48
CA PHE A 24 44.41 50.32 -38.89
C PHE A 24 43.17 50.93 -39.56
N ASP A 25 42.92 50.56 -40.82
CA ASP A 25 41.77 51.04 -41.60
C ASP A 25 40.49 50.28 -41.23
N ILE A 26 39.81 50.74 -40.17
CA ILE A 26 38.51 50.21 -39.72
C ILE A 26 37.47 50.27 -40.86
N ASP A 27 37.45 51.35 -41.66
CA ASP A 27 36.45 51.55 -42.71
C ASP A 27 36.70 50.63 -43.92
N GLY A 28 37.96 50.28 -44.19
CA GLY A 28 38.36 49.26 -45.15
C GLY A 28 38.03 47.84 -44.66
N ALA A 29 38.36 47.52 -43.41
CA ALA A 29 38.10 46.21 -42.82
C ALA A 29 36.59 45.89 -42.74
N VAL A 30 35.77 46.86 -42.31
CA VAL A 30 34.30 46.69 -42.24
C VAL A 30 33.69 46.49 -43.63
N ARG A 31 34.23 47.10 -44.70
CA ARG A 31 33.76 46.84 -46.07
C ARG A 31 34.08 45.41 -46.53
N ALA A 32 35.30 44.93 -46.26
CA ALA A 32 35.66 43.54 -46.57
C ALA A 32 34.73 42.54 -45.85
N ALA A 33 34.49 42.74 -44.55
CA ALA A 33 33.56 41.92 -43.78
C ALA A 33 32.10 42.04 -44.25
N LEU A 34 31.65 43.21 -44.72
CA LEU A 34 30.32 43.39 -45.31
C LEU A 34 30.14 42.63 -46.62
N ASP A 35 31.18 42.58 -47.46
CA ASP A 35 31.19 41.85 -48.74
C ASP A 35 31.27 40.31 -48.54
N GLU A 36 31.71 39.83 -47.37
CA GLU A 36 31.72 38.40 -46.99
C GLU A 36 30.41 37.90 -46.34
N ILE A 37 29.53 38.81 -45.90
CA ILE A 37 28.23 38.46 -45.29
C ILE A 37 27.15 38.33 -46.37
N ASP A 38 26.93 37.12 -46.88
CA ASP A 38 25.84 36.80 -47.82
C ASP A 38 24.45 36.91 -47.16
N GLU A 39 24.24 36.24 -46.02
CA GLU A 39 22.96 36.16 -45.30
C GLU A 39 23.09 36.58 -43.81
N ILE A 40 21.96 36.87 -43.16
CA ILE A 40 21.86 37.30 -41.76
C ILE A 40 21.50 36.10 -40.88
N ASP A 41 22.30 35.78 -39.85
CA ASP A 41 21.84 34.85 -38.80
C ASP A 41 20.85 35.57 -37.86
N PHE A 42 19.57 35.21 -38.00
CA PHE A 42 18.49 35.75 -37.19
C PHE A 42 18.51 35.31 -35.72
N LYS A 43 19.21 34.22 -35.37
CA LYS A 43 19.42 33.76 -33.98
C LYS A 43 20.47 34.62 -33.29
N GLU A 44 21.56 34.95 -34.00
CA GLU A 44 22.58 35.86 -33.49
C GLU A 44 22.03 37.29 -33.38
N LEU A 45 21.26 37.74 -34.38
CA LEU A 45 20.53 39.01 -34.34
C LEU A 45 19.59 39.10 -33.12
N LYS A 46 18.88 38.02 -32.77
CA LYS A 46 18.04 37.95 -31.56
C LYS A 46 18.88 38.12 -30.28
N ALA A 47 20.07 37.53 -30.21
CA ALA A 47 20.94 37.65 -29.05
C ALA A 47 21.48 39.08 -28.88
N LEU A 48 21.96 39.70 -29.96
CA LEU A 48 22.45 41.08 -29.95
C LEU A 48 21.35 42.13 -29.68
N ALA A 49 20.12 41.85 -30.10
CA ALA A 49 18.95 42.73 -29.93
C ALA A 49 18.36 42.76 -28.51
N GLY A 50 18.86 41.94 -27.58
CA GLY A 50 18.44 41.97 -26.17
C GLY A 50 16.95 41.70 -25.91
N LEU A 51 16.24 41.06 -26.85
CA LEU A 51 14.78 40.97 -26.86
C LEU A 51 14.22 40.28 -25.61
N GLN A 52 13.31 40.96 -24.92
CA GLN A 52 12.68 40.49 -23.69
C GLN A 52 11.35 39.75 -23.97
N PRO A 53 11.04 38.66 -23.24
CA PRO A 53 9.79 37.93 -23.41
C PRO A 53 8.57 38.77 -23.00
N ILE A 54 7.45 38.59 -23.72
CA ILE A 54 6.22 39.36 -23.49
C ILE A 54 5.41 38.69 -22.39
N LEU A 55 5.19 39.41 -21.29
CA LEU A 55 4.59 38.87 -20.07
C LEU A 55 3.07 39.05 -20.04
N ALA A 56 2.35 38.02 -19.62
CA ALA A 56 0.91 38.03 -19.39
C ALA A 56 0.56 38.74 -18.06
N LYS A 57 0.96 40.01 -17.90
CA LYS A 57 0.96 40.75 -16.62
C LYS A 57 -0.42 40.79 -15.94
N ARG A 58 -1.50 40.92 -16.70
CA ARG A 58 -2.88 40.96 -16.16
C ARG A 58 -3.33 39.57 -15.69
N HIS A 59 -2.95 38.50 -16.41
CA HIS A 59 -3.18 37.13 -15.98
C HIS A 59 -2.42 36.83 -14.68
N TYR A 60 -1.12 37.17 -14.63
CA TYR A 60 -0.26 36.99 -13.44
C TYR A 60 -0.87 37.62 -12.18
N HIS A 61 -1.35 38.86 -12.27
CA HIS A 61 -2.01 39.55 -11.16
C HIS A 61 -3.28 38.83 -10.67
N VAL A 62 -4.01 38.13 -11.54
CA VAL A 62 -5.27 37.44 -11.20
C VAL A 62 -5.04 36.02 -10.68
N THR A 63 -4.10 35.27 -11.26
CA THR A 63 -3.89 33.84 -10.94
C THR A 63 -2.67 33.57 -10.05
N GLY A 64 -1.73 34.53 -9.96
CA GLY A 64 -0.40 34.32 -9.39
C GLY A 64 0.55 33.52 -10.28
N ALA A 65 0.10 33.00 -11.44
CA ALA A 65 0.87 32.12 -12.30
C ALA A 65 1.53 32.91 -13.43
N LEU A 66 2.86 33.05 -13.40
CA LEU A 66 3.56 33.78 -14.46
C LEU A 66 3.54 32.98 -15.77
N ARG A 67 2.97 33.61 -16.81
CA ARG A 67 3.02 33.15 -18.20
C ARG A 67 3.72 34.21 -19.04
N TRP A 68 4.49 33.76 -20.02
CA TRP A 68 5.16 34.60 -20.98
C TRP A 68 5.13 33.96 -22.36
N PHE A 69 5.43 34.78 -23.35
CA PHE A 69 5.62 34.42 -24.73
C PHE A 69 7.04 34.81 -25.10
N ASP A 70 7.79 33.90 -25.70
CA ASP A 70 9.11 34.23 -26.20
C ASP A 70 8.99 35.02 -27.52
N VAL A 71 10.06 35.75 -27.86
CA VAL A 71 10.08 36.69 -28.98
C VAL A 71 11.21 36.31 -29.92
N ASN A 72 10.89 36.14 -31.19
CA ASN A 72 11.85 35.80 -32.26
C ASN A 72 11.74 36.80 -33.41
N ILE A 73 12.86 37.03 -34.10
CA ILE A 73 12.91 37.74 -35.37
C ILE A 73 13.09 36.67 -36.45
N VAL A 74 12.30 36.72 -37.53
CA VAL A 74 12.26 35.68 -38.56
C VAL A 74 12.18 36.32 -39.96
N PRO A 75 12.94 35.85 -40.97
CA PRO A 75 12.80 36.31 -42.35
C PRO A 75 11.45 35.85 -42.93
N ILE A 76 10.86 36.64 -43.82
CA ILE A 76 9.51 36.36 -44.36
C ILE A 76 9.45 35.08 -45.19
N SER A 77 10.52 34.75 -45.93
CA SER A 77 10.59 33.51 -46.72
C SER A 77 10.54 32.25 -45.86
N GLY A 78 11.26 32.21 -44.74
CA GLY A 78 11.25 31.08 -43.78
C GLY A 78 10.12 31.11 -42.74
N LEU A 79 9.33 32.18 -42.67
CA LEU A 79 8.37 32.45 -41.59
C LEU A 79 7.30 31.36 -41.38
N VAL A 80 6.83 30.75 -42.46
CA VAL A 80 5.72 29.77 -42.42
C VAL A 80 6.19 28.40 -41.93
N ASP A 81 7.41 28.01 -42.27
CA ASP A 81 8.02 26.75 -41.88
C ASP A 81 8.57 26.84 -40.45
N PHE A 82 9.23 27.94 -40.09
CA PHE A 82 9.60 28.25 -38.70
C PHE A 82 8.38 28.16 -37.77
N ALA A 83 7.25 28.77 -38.15
CA ALA A 83 6.02 28.72 -37.36
C ALA A 83 5.33 27.35 -37.32
N ALA A 84 5.75 26.38 -38.16
CA ALA A 84 5.27 25.00 -38.14
C ALA A 84 6.16 24.07 -37.30
N GLU A 85 7.48 24.31 -37.26
CA GLU A 85 8.45 23.54 -36.46
C GLU A 85 8.61 24.05 -35.01
N LEU A 86 8.12 25.26 -34.72
CA LEU A 86 8.28 25.93 -33.43
C LEU A 86 7.50 25.28 -32.27
N GLU A 87 8.20 24.61 -31.34
CA GLU A 87 7.69 24.24 -30.02
C GLU A 87 8.14 25.23 -28.91
N PRO A 88 7.24 25.81 -28.09
CA PRO A 88 7.64 26.75 -27.02
C PRO A 88 8.40 26.07 -25.87
N GLU A 89 9.69 26.42 -25.71
CA GLU A 89 10.54 25.86 -24.66
C GLU A 89 10.33 26.47 -23.25
N ASN A 90 11.01 25.89 -22.25
CA ASN A 90 11.29 26.45 -20.91
C ASN A 90 10.08 26.89 -20.04
N GLY A 91 8.85 26.69 -20.51
CA GLY A 91 7.61 27.08 -19.84
C GLY A 91 6.90 28.31 -20.43
N ALA A 92 7.35 28.79 -21.60
CA ALA A 92 6.60 29.71 -22.45
C ALA A 92 5.26 29.08 -22.88
N ILE A 93 4.28 29.90 -23.27
CA ILE A 93 2.94 29.42 -23.66
C ILE A 93 2.56 29.73 -25.11
N GLY A 94 3.53 30.13 -25.92
CA GLY A 94 3.37 30.62 -27.29
C GLY A 94 4.47 31.64 -27.60
N GLU A 95 4.42 32.26 -28.78
CA GLU A 95 5.41 33.24 -29.20
C GLU A 95 4.86 34.47 -29.93
N PHE A 96 5.65 35.54 -29.92
CA PHE A 96 5.53 36.68 -30.82
C PHE A 96 6.67 36.67 -31.84
N LEU A 97 6.33 36.42 -33.11
CA LEU A 97 7.28 36.45 -34.22
C LEU A 97 7.28 37.82 -34.87
N LEU A 98 8.45 38.45 -35.00
CA LEU A 98 8.64 39.66 -35.78
C LEU A 98 9.17 39.28 -37.17
N ALA A 99 8.31 39.45 -38.19
CA ALA A 99 8.62 39.20 -39.57
C ALA A 99 9.43 40.35 -40.20
N ILE A 100 10.57 40.01 -40.81
CA ILE A 100 11.47 40.93 -41.51
C ILE A 100 11.50 40.57 -43.00
N PRO A 101 11.14 41.48 -43.92
CA PRO A 101 11.38 41.31 -45.35
C PRO A 101 12.88 41.29 -45.64
N THR A 102 13.32 40.33 -46.47
CA THR A 102 14.73 40.13 -46.84
C THR A 102 14.94 40.09 -48.35
N GLU A 103 13.95 39.68 -49.13
CA GLU A 103 14.08 39.34 -50.56
C GLU A 103 13.37 40.30 -51.52
N GLY A 104 12.77 41.38 -51.01
CA GLY A 104 12.01 42.34 -51.84
C GLY A 104 10.52 42.02 -51.94
N GLU A 105 10.00 41.32 -50.93
CA GLU A 105 8.64 40.78 -50.84
C GLU A 105 7.57 41.88 -50.88
N ASP A 106 6.52 41.67 -51.68
CA ASP A 106 5.36 42.57 -51.72
C ASP A 106 4.57 42.54 -50.40
N GLU A 107 4.03 43.69 -50.01
CA GLU A 107 3.32 43.88 -48.75
C GLU A 107 2.09 42.97 -48.61
N LEU A 108 1.34 42.71 -49.69
CA LEU A 108 0.18 41.82 -49.64
C LEU A 108 0.58 40.35 -49.52
N HIS A 109 1.70 39.96 -50.13
CA HIS A 109 2.26 38.62 -49.99
C HIS A 109 2.76 38.38 -48.56
N ALA A 110 3.52 39.34 -48.04
CA ALA A 110 4.03 39.36 -46.68
C ALA A 110 2.92 39.29 -45.61
N GLU A 111 1.84 40.06 -45.75
CA GLU A 111 0.68 39.98 -44.84
C GLU A 111 -0.01 38.60 -44.88
N GLU A 112 -0.10 37.96 -46.04
CA GLU A 112 -0.72 36.63 -46.16
C GLU A 112 0.19 35.52 -45.60
N LEU A 113 1.51 35.62 -45.72
CA LEU A 113 2.45 34.74 -45.02
C LEU A 113 2.35 34.90 -43.50
N CYS A 114 2.29 36.14 -42.99
CA CYS A 114 2.05 36.42 -41.57
C CYS A 114 0.72 35.82 -41.08
N ARG A 115 -0.34 35.91 -41.90
CA ARG A 115 -1.66 35.33 -41.62
C ARG A 115 -1.67 33.80 -41.59
N LYS A 116 -0.83 33.13 -42.40
CA LYS A 116 -0.64 31.67 -42.39
C LYS A 116 0.17 31.23 -41.17
N ALA A 117 1.32 31.84 -40.93
CA ALA A 117 2.18 31.56 -39.79
C ALA A 117 1.42 31.71 -38.45
N ALA A 118 0.64 32.77 -38.28
CA ALA A 118 -0.23 33.00 -37.13
C ALA A 118 -1.42 32.01 -36.97
N ARG A 119 -1.44 30.91 -37.74
CA ARG A 119 -2.47 29.85 -37.70
C ARG A 119 -1.90 28.43 -37.57
N GLN A 120 -0.59 28.23 -37.72
CA GLN A 120 0.03 26.90 -37.87
C GLN A 120 -0.21 25.97 -36.66
N SER A 121 -0.05 26.45 -35.43
CA SER A 121 -0.32 25.63 -34.23
C SER A 121 -1.77 25.77 -33.74
N ASP A 122 -2.36 24.64 -33.32
CA ASP A 122 -3.57 24.57 -32.48
C ASP A 122 -3.25 24.34 -31.00
N GLU A 123 -2.02 23.93 -30.67
CA GLU A 123 -1.64 23.61 -29.29
C GLU A 123 -1.12 24.82 -28.51
N TRP A 124 -0.44 25.76 -29.18
CA TRP A 124 0.06 27.02 -28.61
C TRP A 124 -0.26 28.22 -29.51
N ASP A 125 -0.27 29.40 -28.90
CA ASP A 125 -0.63 30.65 -29.57
C ASP A 125 0.57 31.30 -30.25
N ILE A 126 0.48 31.54 -31.57
CA ILE A 126 1.48 32.28 -32.36
C ILE A 126 0.89 33.62 -32.78
N VAL A 127 1.62 34.71 -32.52
CA VAL A 127 1.24 36.08 -32.90
C VAL A 127 2.34 36.68 -33.77
N VAL A 128 2.02 37.09 -35.00
CA VAL A 128 3.04 37.51 -35.99
C VAL A 128 2.91 39.00 -36.29
N GLY A 129 3.98 39.75 -36.16
CA GLY A 129 4.03 41.19 -36.42
C GLY A 129 4.89 41.52 -37.64
N ILE A 130 4.46 42.48 -38.45
CA ILE A 130 5.25 43.00 -39.58
C ILE A 130 5.17 44.52 -39.64
N SER A 131 6.27 45.20 -39.98
CA SER A 131 6.34 46.66 -40.03
C SER A 131 6.97 47.16 -41.32
N LYS A 132 6.46 48.28 -41.87
CA LYS A 132 7.11 48.99 -42.99
C LYS A 132 8.50 49.53 -42.63
N ARG A 133 8.90 49.50 -41.35
CA ARG A 133 10.26 49.84 -40.88
C ARG A 133 11.23 48.65 -40.86
N SER A 134 10.75 47.41 -41.02
CA SER A 134 11.61 46.20 -40.94
C SER A 134 12.78 46.23 -41.93
N TRP A 135 12.62 46.87 -43.09
CA TRP A 135 13.68 47.12 -44.08
C TRP A 135 14.93 47.84 -43.54
N ALA A 136 14.81 48.62 -42.46
CA ALA A 136 15.94 49.30 -41.83
C ALA A 136 16.76 48.39 -40.89
N VAL A 137 16.21 47.25 -40.48
CA VAL A 137 16.88 46.29 -39.57
C VAL A 137 17.99 45.53 -40.31
N VAL A 138 17.74 45.11 -41.55
CA VAL A 138 18.65 44.29 -42.37
C VAL A 138 20.03 44.97 -42.59
N PRO A 139 20.11 46.26 -43.02
CA PRO A 139 21.41 46.93 -43.15
C PRO A 139 22.14 47.12 -41.82
N LEU A 140 21.42 47.51 -40.76
CA LEU A 140 22.00 47.73 -39.43
C LEU A 140 22.54 46.44 -38.81
N ALA A 141 21.88 45.30 -39.05
CA ALA A 141 22.35 43.99 -38.64
C ALA A 141 23.64 43.59 -39.37
N ARG A 142 23.71 43.76 -40.70
CA ARG A 142 24.93 43.47 -41.47
C ARG A 142 26.11 44.36 -41.07
N GLU A 143 25.88 45.65 -40.82
CA GLU A 143 26.93 46.57 -40.36
C GLU A 143 27.42 46.23 -38.95
N LEU A 144 26.52 45.79 -38.05
CA LEU A 144 26.88 45.33 -36.71
C LEU A 144 27.73 44.04 -36.76
N PHE A 145 27.28 43.01 -37.49
CA PHE A 145 28.03 41.76 -37.66
C PHE A 145 29.40 41.97 -38.31
N ALA A 146 29.46 42.78 -39.38
CA ALA A 146 30.73 43.09 -40.03
C ALA A 146 31.73 43.75 -39.05
N LEU A 147 31.24 44.60 -38.14
CA LEU A 147 32.08 45.24 -37.13
C LEU A 147 32.45 44.29 -35.97
N GLU A 148 31.62 43.30 -35.63
CA GLU A 148 31.98 42.25 -34.67
C GLU A 148 33.03 41.29 -35.24
N ASN A 149 32.90 40.85 -36.49
CA ASN A 149 33.93 40.09 -37.21
C ASN A 149 35.26 40.87 -37.22
N VAL A 150 35.23 42.16 -37.59
CA VAL A 150 36.41 43.04 -37.52
C VAL A 150 36.99 43.09 -36.10
N SER A 151 36.14 43.14 -35.05
CA SER A 151 36.58 43.16 -33.65
C SER A 151 37.20 41.85 -33.15
N ASN A 152 36.81 40.71 -33.74
CA ASN A 152 37.20 39.38 -33.29
C ASN A 152 38.39 38.81 -34.09
N ASP A 153 38.35 38.95 -35.41
CA ASP A 153 39.17 38.16 -36.33
C ASP A 153 40.45 38.88 -36.80
N HIS A 154 40.63 40.17 -36.50
CA HIS A 154 41.84 40.94 -36.84
C HIS A 154 42.83 41.01 -35.67
N PRO A 155 43.97 40.26 -35.69
CA PRO A 155 44.94 40.27 -34.59
C PRO A 155 45.62 41.64 -34.39
N GLU A 156 45.60 42.49 -35.40
CA GLU A 156 46.16 43.85 -35.40
C GLU A 156 45.49 44.72 -34.33
N LEU A 157 44.18 44.53 -34.09
CA LEU A 157 43.45 45.18 -33.00
C LEU A 157 43.93 44.76 -31.60
N GLN A 158 44.66 43.65 -31.44
CA GLN A 158 45.25 43.28 -30.15
C GLN A 158 46.49 44.13 -29.80
N GLY A 159 47.19 44.65 -30.81
CA GLY A 159 48.27 45.62 -30.62
C GLY A 159 47.73 47.04 -30.38
N ASP A 160 46.67 47.43 -31.09
CA ASP A 160 46.18 48.81 -31.07
C ASP A 160 45.06 49.06 -30.04
N ALA A 161 45.38 49.82 -28.99
CA ALA A 161 44.44 50.22 -27.93
C ALA A 161 43.56 51.44 -28.26
N VAL A 162 43.77 52.08 -29.42
CA VAL A 162 42.94 53.17 -29.95
C VAL A 162 41.91 52.61 -30.92
N ALA A 163 42.34 51.85 -31.93
CA ALA A 163 41.44 51.19 -32.87
C ALA A 163 40.41 50.31 -32.15
N ARG A 164 40.84 49.50 -31.18
CA ARG A 164 39.92 48.68 -30.38
C ARG A 164 38.89 49.50 -29.61
N ARG A 165 39.28 50.68 -29.08
CA ARG A 165 38.35 51.59 -28.41
C ARG A 165 37.36 52.23 -29.37
N GLU A 166 37.80 52.54 -30.59
CA GLU A 166 36.91 53.06 -31.63
C GLU A 166 35.94 51.99 -32.12
N VAL A 167 36.41 50.78 -32.41
CA VAL A 167 35.57 49.62 -32.77
C VAL A 167 34.54 49.34 -31.66
N SER A 168 34.94 49.24 -30.39
CA SER A 168 33.98 49.06 -29.29
C SER A 168 32.98 50.22 -29.13
N ALA A 169 33.38 51.46 -29.43
CA ALA A 169 32.47 52.61 -29.40
C ALA A 169 31.48 52.63 -30.58
N ARG A 170 31.95 52.26 -31.78
CA ARG A 170 31.11 52.07 -32.97
C ARG A 170 30.12 50.91 -32.76
N LEU A 171 30.56 49.77 -32.22
CA LEU A 171 29.71 48.62 -31.85
C LEU A 171 28.58 49.04 -30.90
N ALA A 172 28.91 49.66 -29.77
CA ALA A 172 27.92 50.12 -28.79
C ALA A 172 26.93 51.14 -29.39
N SER A 173 27.38 51.97 -30.34
CA SER A 173 26.52 52.93 -31.05
C SER A 173 25.59 52.25 -32.06
N LEU A 174 26.07 51.24 -32.80
CA LEU A 174 25.27 50.47 -33.75
C LEU A 174 24.25 49.58 -33.03
N GLN A 175 24.64 48.91 -31.94
CA GLN A 175 23.73 48.11 -31.12
C GLN A 175 22.59 48.96 -30.55
N ALA A 176 22.90 50.13 -29.95
CA ALA A 176 21.87 51.04 -29.45
C ALA A 176 20.96 51.61 -30.55
N LEU A 177 21.47 51.78 -31.78
CA LEU A 177 20.66 52.19 -32.93
C LEU A 177 19.75 51.06 -33.44
N LEU A 178 20.26 49.83 -33.49
CA LEU A 178 19.53 48.62 -33.86
C LEU A 178 18.40 48.33 -32.85
N GLU A 179 18.69 48.33 -31.55
CA GLU A 179 17.67 48.27 -30.48
C GLU A 179 16.61 49.35 -30.65
N THR A 180 17.01 50.57 -31.02
CA THR A 180 16.12 51.71 -31.20
C THR A 180 15.21 51.58 -32.42
N GLU A 181 15.69 51.07 -33.56
CA GLU A 181 14.80 50.77 -34.72
C GLU A 181 13.97 49.51 -34.49
N LEU A 182 14.47 48.48 -33.80
CA LEU A 182 13.66 47.33 -33.41
C LEU A 182 12.49 47.74 -32.51
N HIS A 183 12.71 48.56 -31.49
CA HIS A 183 11.60 49.12 -30.69
C HIS A 183 10.59 49.88 -31.56
N LYS A 184 11.04 50.73 -32.51
CA LYS A 184 10.14 51.43 -33.46
C LYS A 184 9.42 50.46 -34.41
N VAL A 185 10.02 49.34 -34.77
CA VAL A 185 9.42 48.27 -35.57
C VAL A 185 8.30 47.59 -34.77
N PHE A 186 8.56 47.14 -33.53
CA PHE A 186 7.53 46.56 -32.65
C PHE A 186 6.35 47.52 -32.42
N ASP A 187 6.62 48.80 -32.14
CA ASP A 187 5.58 49.80 -31.81
C ASP A 187 4.71 50.25 -33.00
N ASN A 188 5.13 49.93 -34.23
CA ASN A 188 4.41 50.26 -35.47
C ASN A 188 3.95 49.03 -36.26
N ALA A 189 4.24 47.82 -35.78
CA ALA A 189 3.92 46.58 -36.48
C ALA A 189 2.40 46.35 -36.57
N LEU A 190 1.98 45.78 -37.69
CA LEU A 190 0.66 45.19 -37.90
C LEU A 190 0.71 43.75 -37.39
N TRP A 191 -0.07 43.44 -36.37
CA TRP A 191 -0.07 42.13 -35.70
C TRP A 191 -1.22 41.25 -36.19
N PHE A 192 -0.86 40.01 -36.53
CA PHE A 192 -1.70 38.93 -37.03
C PHE A 192 -1.87 37.87 -35.93
N ARG A 193 -3.10 37.37 -35.76
CA ARG A 193 -3.47 36.39 -34.74
C ARG A 193 -4.54 35.45 -35.29
N LYS A 194 -4.46 34.16 -34.92
CA LYS A 194 -5.49 33.14 -35.22
C LYS A 194 -6.90 33.68 -34.96
N ASN A 195 -7.77 33.62 -35.96
CA ASN A 195 -9.19 34.02 -35.93
C ASN A 195 -9.49 35.49 -35.51
N HIS A 196 -8.54 36.42 -35.63
CA HIS A 196 -8.78 37.86 -35.40
C HIS A 196 -8.35 38.68 -36.63
N GLN A 197 -8.88 39.91 -36.77
CA GLN A 197 -8.44 40.84 -37.81
C GLN A 197 -7.06 41.44 -37.47
N PRO A 198 -6.20 41.73 -38.47
CA PRO A 198 -4.91 42.36 -38.23
C PRO A 198 -5.05 43.73 -37.57
N LYS A 199 -4.20 44.05 -36.58
CA LYS A 199 -4.29 45.31 -35.84
C LYS A 199 -2.89 45.87 -35.55
N ARG A 200 -2.69 47.18 -35.79
CA ARG A 200 -1.48 47.87 -35.32
C ARG A 200 -1.56 48.09 -33.82
N LEU A 201 -0.51 47.70 -33.12
CA LEU A 201 -0.44 47.64 -31.66
C LEU A 201 0.96 48.03 -31.19
N ARG A 202 1.03 48.73 -30.06
CA ARG A 202 2.29 49.11 -29.41
C ARG A 202 2.83 47.95 -28.58
N GLN A 203 4.11 47.99 -28.26
CA GLN A 203 4.78 47.00 -27.39
C GLN A 203 4.06 46.86 -26.02
N ALA A 204 3.48 47.96 -25.52
CA ALA A 204 2.63 47.95 -24.33
C ALA A 204 1.38 47.05 -24.48
N ASP A 205 0.67 47.15 -25.61
CA ASP A 205 -0.56 46.40 -25.90
C ASP A 205 -0.32 44.88 -26.00
N LEU A 206 0.89 44.46 -26.39
CA LEU A 206 1.25 43.05 -26.52
C LEU A 206 1.13 42.29 -25.17
N ASN A 207 1.41 42.97 -24.05
CA ASN A 207 1.19 42.43 -22.70
C ASN A 207 -0.31 42.14 -22.43
N SER A 208 -1.22 42.91 -23.05
CA SER A 208 -2.66 42.65 -22.99
C SER A 208 -3.02 41.44 -23.85
N ILE A 209 -2.48 41.33 -25.08
CA ILE A 209 -2.70 40.14 -25.93
C ILE A 209 -2.22 38.89 -25.20
N ALA A 210 -1.00 38.88 -24.66
CA ALA A 210 -0.44 37.77 -23.90
C ALA A 210 -1.32 37.38 -22.69
N SER A 211 -1.94 38.36 -22.04
CA SER A 211 -2.91 38.11 -20.96
C SER A 211 -4.23 37.54 -21.47
N ASP A 212 -4.76 38.04 -22.59
CA ASP A 212 -6.00 37.57 -23.23
C ASP A 212 -5.87 36.19 -23.88
N LEU A 213 -4.63 35.77 -24.18
CA LEU A 213 -4.29 34.42 -24.64
C LEU A 213 -4.15 33.48 -23.42
N ALA A 214 -3.37 33.88 -22.41
CA ALA A 214 -3.22 33.12 -21.16
C ALA A 214 -4.56 32.86 -20.46
N ASP A 215 -5.48 33.84 -20.43
CA ASP A 215 -6.82 33.68 -19.86
C ASP A 215 -7.70 32.70 -20.63
N ARG A 216 -7.56 32.59 -21.96
CA ARG A 216 -8.33 31.62 -22.77
C ARG A 216 -7.73 30.22 -22.68
N ARG A 217 -6.39 30.10 -22.75
CA ARG A 217 -5.67 28.82 -22.68
C ARG A 217 -5.69 28.21 -21.26
N PHE A 218 -5.85 29.04 -20.23
CA PHE A 218 -5.89 28.60 -18.83
C PHE A 218 -7.10 29.19 -18.09
N GLU A 219 -8.29 29.10 -18.69
CA GLU A 219 -9.52 29.70 -18.16
C GLU A 219 -9.93 29.14 -16.78
N GLU A 220 -9.58 27.88 -16.48
CA GLU A 220 -9.83 27.21 -15.20
C GLU A 220 -8.60 27.25 -14.25
N SER A 221 -7.58 28.08 -14.53
CA SER A 221 -6.39 28.15 -13.69
C SER A 221 -6.72 28.57 -12.23
N PRO A 222 -6.13 27.90 -11.22
CA PRO A 222 -6.17 28.34 -9.83
C PRO A 222 -5.64 29.76 -9.63
N ARG A 223 -6.14 30.41 -8.59
CA ARG A 223 -5.76 31.76 -8.15
C ARG A 223 -5.03 31.67 -6.83
N LEU A 224 -3.71 31.51 -6.93
CA LEU A 224 -2.81 31.25 -5.82
C LEU A 224 -1.64 32.25 -5.86
N HIS A 225 -1.77 33.33 -5.10
CA HIS A 225 -0.78 34.41 -4.96
C HIS A 225 0.41 34.00 -4.08
N ASN A 226 1.13 32.98 -4.52
CA ASN A 226 2.35 32.48 -3.91
C ASN A 226 3.49 32.54 -4.94
N GLU A 227 4.23 33.64 -4.98
CA GLU A 227 5.29 33.83 -5.98
C GLU A 227 6.42 32.80 -5.87
N LEU A 228 6.66 32.25 -4.67
CA LEU A 228 7.75 31.29 -4.42
C LEU A 228 7.51 29.94 -5.12
N LEU A 229 6.25 29.47 -5.12
CA LEU A 229 5.87 28.15 -5.63
C LEU A 229 5.08 28.17 -6.95
N ASN A 230 4.40 29.27 -7.29
CA ASN A 230 3.63 29.39 -8.55
C ASN A 230 4.52 29.65 -9.78
N ARG A 231 5.59 28.85 -9.91
CA ARG A 231 6.62 28.90 -10.96
C ARG A 231 7.10 27.49 -11.33
N GLN A 232 7.69 27.33 -12.51
CA GLN A 232 8.08 26.01 -13.03
C GLN A 232 9.21 25.36 -12.22
N ARG A 233 10.17 26.16 -11.74
CA ARG A 233 11.26 25.72 -10.87
C ARG A 233 11.35 26.67 -9.67
N PRO A 234 10.86 26.27 -8.48
CA PRO A 234 11.08 27.00 -7.23
C PRO A 234 12.58 27.10 -6.89
N SER A 235 12.97 28.06 -6.05
CA SER A 235 14.33 28.11 -5.50
C SER A 235 14.54 27.00 -4.47
N SER A 236 15.80 26.62 -4.21
CA SER A 236 16.16 25.66 -3.16
C SER A 236 15.54 26.00 -1.80
N ASN A 237 15.52 27.28 -1.42
CA ASN A 237 14.90 27.76 -0.19
C ASN A 237 13.37 27.61 -0.20
N ALA A 238 12.72 27.78 -1.36
CA ALA A 238 11.28 27.55 -1.51
C ALA A 238 10.93 26.04 -1.45
N ILE A 239 11.76 25.17 -2.03
CA ILE A 239 11.63 23.71 -1.91
C ILE A 239 11.84 23.26 -0.45
N ALA A 240 12.82 23.83 0.27
CA ALA A 240 13.04 23.52 1.68
C ALA A 240 11.82 23.91 2.54
N ALA A 241 11.27 25.12 2.34
CA ALA A 241 10.05 25.56 3.01
C ALA A 241 8.83 24.70 2.64
N GLN A 242 8.70 24.28 1.37
CA GLN A 242 7.67 23.34 0.92
C GLN A 242 7.80 22.00 1.64
N ASN A 243 8.99 21.41 1.71
CA ASN A 243 9.22 20.13 2.37
C ASN A 243 8.91 20.20 3.88
N ASN A 244 9.24 21.31 4.55
CA ASN A 244 8.84 21.56 5.94
C ASN A 244 7.31 21.59 6.09
N LEU A 245 6.60 22.29 5.19
CA LEU A 245 5.13 22.34 5.21
C LEU A 245 4.51 20.96 4.95
N LEU A 246 4.98 20.24 3.92
CA LEU A 246 4.42 18.94 3.54
C LEU A 246 4.53 17.92 4.69
N ARG A 247 5.65 17.88 5.43
CA ARG A 247 5.80 17.05 6.63
C ARG A 247 4.75 17.43 7.69
N ARG A 248 4.61 18.73 7.99
CA ARG A 248 3.62 19.24 8.96
C ARG A 248 2.18 18.94 8.57
N MET A 249 1.84 18.96 7.27
CA MET A 249 0.49 18.59 6.79
C MET A 249 0.08 17.16 7.19
N VAL A 250 1.04 16.26 7.36
CA VAL A 250 0.79 14.85 7.69
C VAL A 250 1.05 14.52 9.16
N LEU A 251 2.02 15.19 9.80
CA LEU A 251 2.36 14.96 11.21
C LEU A 251 1.48 15.76 12.19
N ASN A 252 1.06 16.98 11.82
CA ASN A 252 0.37 17.95 12.68
C ASN A 252 -1.10 18.21 12.25
N GLU A 253 -1.73 17.30 11.50
CA GLU A 253 -3.18 17.39 11.23
C GLU A 253 -3.97 17.31 12.55
N GLY A 254 -4.95 18.20 12.72
CA GLY A 254 -5.69 18.38 13.98
C GLY A 254 -5.27 19.65 14.72
N GLU A 255 -4.04 20.11 14.53
CA GLU A 255 -3.51 21.31 15.19
C GLU A 255 -3.82 22.60 14.42
N PRO A 256 -4.09 23.73 15.11
CA PRO A 256 -4.12 25.06 14.49
C PRO A 256 -2.79 25.34 13.77
N ARG A 257 -2.86 25.86 12.53
CA ARG A 257 -1.70 26.15 11.66
C ARG A 257 -0.69 24.99 11.50
N LEU A 258 -1.09 23.73 11.68
CA LEU A 258 -0.18 22.56 11.62
C LEU A 258 1.04 22.70 12.56
N GLY A 259 0.82 23.26 13.75
CA GLY A 259 1.86 23.50 14.76
C GLY A 259 2.92 24.53 14.33
N ILE A 260 2.64 25.40 13.35
CA ILE A 260 3.58 26.43 12.90
C ILE A 260 3.54 27.62 13.86
N GLU A 261 4.60 27.77 14.64
CA GLU A 261 4.85 28.96 15.46
C GLU A 261 5.46 30.09 14.63
N GLY A 262 5.06 31.34 14.94
CA GLY A 262 5.59 32.53 14.28
C GLY A 262 5.33 32.61 12.76
N PHE A 263 6.31 33.16 12.04
CA PHE A 263 6.25 33.46 10.61
C PHE A 263 7.49 32.93 9.82
N PRO A 264 7.85 31.64 9.93
CA PRO A 264 8.86 31.04 9.06
C PRO A 264 8.33 30.90 7.62
N ALA A 265 9.19 30.52 6.67
CA ALA A 265 8.83 30.45 5.26
C ALA A 265 7.65 29.49 5.00
N GLU A 266 7.63 28.32 5.63
CA GLU A 266 6.51 27.36 5.58
C GLU A 266 5.20 27.93 6.13
N GLY A 267 5.26 28.89 7.06
CA GLY A 267 4.08 29.60 7.58
C GLY A 267 3.47 30.55 6.55
N GLY A 268 4.30 31.19 5.71
CA GLY A 268 3.84 31.95 4.56
C GLY A 268 3.25 31.07 3.46
N LEU A 269 3.82 29.88 3.24
CA LEU A 269 3.26 28.88 2.32
C LEU A 269 1.91 28.35 2.82
N PHE A 270 1.79 28.03 4.11
CA PHE A 270 0.53 27.61 4.73
C PHE A 270 -0.57 28.67 4.55
N ALA A 271 -0.27 29.92 4.91
CA ALA A 271 -1.23 31.02 4.85
C ALA A 271 -1.76 31.28 3.43
N SER A 272 -0.91 31.14 2.41
CA SER A 272 -1.22 31.49 1.02
C SER A 272 -1.72 30.34 0.14
N VAL A 273 -1.61 29.07 0.60
CA VAL A 273 -1.99 27.88 -0.19
C VAL A 273 -3.01 26.99 0.52
N LEU A 274 -3.10 27.01 1.86
CA LEU A 274 -3.99 26.12 2.64
C LEU A 274 -5.03 26.87 3.48
N GLU A 275 -4.67 28.02 4.05
CA GLU A 275 -5.53 28.84 4.90
C GLU A 275 -6.44 29.76 4.07
N SER A 276 -5.85 30.59 3.19
CA SER A 276 -6.57 31.49 2.28
C SER A 276 -7.51 30.78 1.29
N THR A 277 -7.26 29.49 1.05
CA THR A 277 -7.98 28.63 0.09
C THR A 277 -9.10 27.83 0.73
N GLY A 278 -9.18 27.78 2.07
CA GLY A 278 -10.12 26.92 2.80
C GLY A 278 -9.80 25.42 2.69
N LEU A 279 -8.61 25.02 2.23
CA LEU A 279 -8.21 23.60 2.16
C LEU A 279 -7.92 22.99 3.54
N TYR A 280 -7.49 23.79 4.51
CA TYR A 280 -7.32 23.37 5.91
C TYR A 280 -8.19 24.23 6.83
N VAL A 281 -9.16 23.63 7.50
CA VAL A 281 -10.23 24.35 8.20
C VAL A 281 -10.55 23.72 9.55
N GLN A 282 -10.98 24.58 10.49
CA GLN A 282 -11.63 24.14 11.71
C GLN A 282 -13.03 23.58 11.41
N ASP A 283 -13.40 22.51 12.11
CA ASP A 283 -14.68 21.83 12.00
C ASP A 283 -15.10 21.30 13.38
N GLY A 284 -15.87 22.11 14.11
CA GLY A 284 -16.02 21.93 15.57
C GLY A 284 -14.71 22.27 16.28
N ASP A 285 -14.25 21.39 17.17
CA ASP A 285 -12.99 21.57 17.92
C ASP A 285 -11.76 20.98 17.20
N VAL A 286 -11.93 20.37 16.01
CA VAL A 286 -10.88 19.66 15.27
C VAL A 286 -10.54 20.39 13.98
N TRP A 287 -9.25 20.52 13.66
CA TRP A 287 -8.80 21.00 12.36
C TRP A 287 -8.60 19.83 11.38
N ARG A 288 -9.06 19.99 10.13
CA ARG A 288 -8.95 18.95 9.11
C ARG A 288 -8.83 19.51 7.69
N PHE A 289 -8.29 18.68 6.80
CA PHE A 289 -8.33 18.98 5.36
C PHE A 289 -9.73 18.80 4.79
N GLY A 290 -10.11 19.67 3.86
CA GLY A 290 -11.44 19.71 3.24
C GLY A 290 -11.41 19.81 1.72
N GLU A 291 -12.57 19.59 1.09
CA GLU A 291 -12.79 19.95 -0.32
C GLU A 291 -12.88 21.48 -0.45
N PRO A 292 -12.38 22.08 -1.56
CA PRO A 292 -12.25 23.54 -1.69
C PRO A 292 -13.59 24.32 -1.71
N THR A 293 -14.73 23.63 -1.85
CA THR A 293 -16.07 24.23 -1.98
C THR A 293 -16.89 24.19 -0.67
N LYS A 294 -16.25 24.35 0.50
CA LYS A 294 -16.98 24.47 1.77
C LYS A 294 -17.91 25.69 1.72
N ASN A 295 -19.23 25.44 1.83
CA ASN A 295 -20.32 26.41 1.62
C ASN A 295 -20.57 26.89 0.17
N GLY A 296 -20.07 26.16 -0.84
CA GLY A 296 -20.45 26.38 -2.24
C GLY A 296 -19.82 27.60 -2.92
N ALA A 297 -18.74 28.15 -2.35
CA ALA A 297 -17.93 29.19 -2.97
C ALA A 297 -16.48 28.72 -3.10
N ASP A 298 -15.86 28.96 -4.26
CA ASP A 298 -14.46 28.64 -4.55
C ASP A 298 -13.75 29.90 -5.09
N PRO A 299 -13.28 30.80 -4.22
CA PRO A 299 -12.65 32.06 -4.65
C PRO A 299 -11.28 31.84 -5.31
N CYS A 300 -10.59 30.75 -4.94
CA CYS A 300 -9.25 30.39 -5.42
C CYS A 300 -9.27 29.48 -6.65
N ARG A 301 -10.45 29.04 -7.12
CA ARG A 301 -10.65 28.18 -8.28
C ARG A 301 -9.84 26.86 -8.20
N LEU A 302 -10.05 26.11 -7.14
CA LEU A 302 -9.45 24.80 -6.89
C LEU A 302 -10.38 23.62 -7.20
N GLU A 303 -11.71 23.82 -7.22
CA GLU A 303 -12.70 22.79 -7.57
C GLU A 303 -12.38 22.11 -8.92
N PRO A 304 -12.02 22.82 -10.02
CA PRO A 304 -11.80 22.17 -11.31
C PRO A 304 -10.66 21.16 -11.27
N ILE A 305 -9.55 21.47 -10.57
CA ILE A 305 -8.42 20.55 -10.44
C ILE A 305 -8.68 19.41 -9.45
N TRP A 306 -9.44 19.64 -8.37
CA TRP A 306 -9.93 18.59 -7.45
C TRP A 306 -10.82 17.59 -8.20
N LYS A 307 -11.85 18.11 -8.91
CA LYS A 307 -12.78 17.32 -9.71
C LYS A 307 -12.08 16.54 -10.81
N LYS A 308 -11.19 17.19 -11.57
CA LYS A 308 -10.34 16.56 -12.59
C LYS A 308 -9.55 15.38 -12.02
N ALA A 309 -8.95 15.52 -10.83
CA ALA A 309 -8.21 14.46 -10.18
C ALA A 309 -9.12 13.30 -9.73
N SER A 310 -10.22 13.59 -9.02
CA SER A 310 -11.21 12.58 -8.61
C SER A 310 -11.77 11.80 -9.80
N ASP A 311 -12.17 12.49 -10.88
CA ASP A 311 -12.69 11.86 -12.09
C ASP A 311 -11.61 11.07 -12.85
N TYR A 312 -10.33 11.46 -12.77
CA TYR A 312 -9.22 10.71 -13.37
C TYR A 312 -8.93 9.42 -12.61
N VAL A 313 -8.86 9.46 -11.26
CA VAL A 313 -8.62 8.26 -10.44
C VAL A 313 -9.84 7.33 -10.51
N ARG A 314 -11.08 7.85 -10.47
CA ARG A 314 -12.31 7.05 -10.59
C ARG A 314 -12.41 6.31 -11.93
N ARG A 315 -12.10 6.98 -13.06
CA ARG A 315 -12.06 6.33 -14.39
C ARG A 315 -11.03 5.19 -14.49
N HIS A 316 -10.03 5.18 -13.62
CA HIS A 316 -8.96 4.18 -13.59
C HIS A 316 -9.03 3.21 -12.41
N ALA A 317 -10.14 3.13 -11.65
CA ALA A 317 -10.26 2.39 -10.38
C ALA A 317 -9.88 0.87 -10.42
N LYS A 318 -9.76 0.28 -11.62
CA LYS A 318 -9.22 -1.08 -11.84
C LYS A 318 -7.69 -1.19 -11.66
N ARG A 319 -6.97 -0.08 -11.58
CA ARG A 319 -5.52 0.01 -11.33
C ARG A 319 -5.21 1.08 -10.27
N THR A 320 -3.96 1.14 -9.85
CA THR A 320 -3.39 2.31 -9.20
C THR A 320 -3.02 3.38 -10.25
N VAL A 321 -3.10 4.65 -9.84
CA VAL A 321 -2.76 5.83 -10.64
C VAL A 321 -1.63 6.58 -9.94
N ALA A 322 -0.49 6.76 -10.60
CA ALA A 322 0.63 7.51 -10.02
C ALA A 322 0.30 9.01 -9.94
N ILE A 323 0.79 9.69 -8.90
CA ILE A 323 0.52 11.13 -8.73
C ILE A 323 1.18 11.96 -9.83
N SER A 324 2.26 11.47 -10.44
CA SER A 324 2.85 12.01 -11.67
C SER A 324 1.86 12.07 -12.86
N GLU A 325 0.87 11.17 -12.95
CA GLU A 325 -0.20 11.24 -13.95
C GLU A 325 -1.16 12.41 -13.67
N LEU A 326 -1.49 12.63 -12.39
CA LEU A 326 -2.33 13.76 -11.96
C LEU A 326 -1.61 15.10 -12.18
N PHE A 327 -0.30 15.15 -11.90
CA PHE A 327 0.54 16.31 -12.22
C PHE A 327 0.54 16.62 -13.73
N ALA A 328 0.63 15.60 -14.58
CA ALA A 328 0.55 15.76 -16.03
C ALA A 328 -0.82 16.27 -16.50
N GLU A 329 -1.92 15.86 -15.86
CA GLU A 329 -3.27 16.38 -16.16
C GLU A 329 -3.51 17.79 -15.61
N TRP A 330 -2.94 18.15 -14.45
CA TRP A 330 -3.00 19.50 -13.88
C TRP A 330 -2.11 20.51 -14.63
N ARG A 331 -1.02 20.06 -15.26
CA ARG A 331 -0.13 20.93 -16.08
C ARG A 331 -0.78 21.38 -17.39
N LYS A 332 -1.76 20.64 -17.91
CA LYS A 332 -2.44 20.92 -19.18
C LYS A 332 -3.47 22.07 -19.06
N PRO A 333 -3.80 22.74 -20.17
CA PRO A 333 -5.08 23.45 -20.31
C PRO A 333 -6.27 22.59 -19.86
N PRO A 334 -7.32 23.16 -19.24
CA PRO A 334 -7.52 24.59 -18.94
C PRO A 334 -6.91 25.05 -17.59
N PHE A 335 -6.15 24.21 -16.87
CA PHE A 335 -5.66 24.52 -15.52
C PHE A 335 -4.25 25.13 -15.51
N GLY A 336 -3.30 24.49 -16.20
CA GLY A 336 -1.93 24.95 -16.34
C GLY A 336 -1.13 25.06 -15.04
N VAL A 337 -1.45 24.28 -14.00
CA VAL A 337 -0.83 24.38 -12.66
C VAL A 337 0.70 24.32 -12.78
N LYS A 338 1.41 25.17 -12.04
CA LYS A 338 2.88 25.20 -12.02
C LYS A 338 3.43 24.15 -11.06
N ASP A 339 4.50 23.47 -11.46
CA ASP A 339 5.06 22.30 -10.76
C ASP A 339 5.32 22.55 -9.27
N GLY A 340 5.82 23.73 -8.90
CA GLY A 340 6.10 24.08 -7.51
C GLY A 340 4.87 24.10 -6.58
N LEU A 341 3.65 24.20 -7.08
CA LEU A 341 2.42 24.08 -6.27
C LEU A 341 1.92 22.64 -6.13
N MET A 342 2.23 21.77 -7.10
CA MET A 342 1.59 20.46 -7.23
C MET A 342 1.77 19.53 -6.01
N PRO A 343 2.94 19.47 -5.33
CA PRO A 343 3.09 18.62 -4.13
C PRO A 343 2.13 18.98 -3.01
N ILE A 344 1.97 20.27 -2.69
CA ILE A 344 1.07 20.73 -1.60
C ILE A 344 -0.39 20.47 -1.97
N LEU A 345 -0.77 20.76 -3.23
CA LEU A 345 -2.13 20.53 -3.70
C LEU A 345 -2.47 19.03 -3.74
N ALA A 346 -1.52 18.14 -4.06
CA ALA A 346 -1.73 16.70 -4.01
C ALA A 346 -1.82 16.14 -2.59
N VAL A 347 -0.97 16.59 -1.65
CA VAL A 347 -1.11 16.17 -0.24
C VAL A 347 -2.44 16.66 0.35
N ALA A 348 -2.84 17.90 0.08
CA ALA A 348 -4.16 18.41 0.47
C ALA A 348 -5.31 17.61 -0.18
N PHE A 349 -5.19 17.25 -1.47
CA PHE A 349 -6.17 16.41 -2.17
C PHE A 349 -6.31 15.03 -1.51
N ILE A 350 -5.20 14.32 -1.26
CA ILE A 350 -5.18 13.00 -0.58
C ILE A 350 -5.87 13.09 0.77
N LEU A 351 -5.46 14.04 1.62
CA LEU A 351 -6.00 14.18 2.97
C LEU A 351 -7.48 14.57 2.96
N SER A 352 -7.92 15.43 2.02
CA SER A 352 -9.33 15.78 1.83
C SER A 352 -10.21 14.62 1.32
N GLN A 353 -9.63 13.63 0.64
CA GLN A 353 -10.33 12.50 0.01
C GLN A 353 -10.06 11.14 0.70
N ARG A 354 -9.50 11.13 1.91
CA ARG A 354 -9.05 9.90 2.60
C ARG A 354 -10.10 8.81 2.82
N GLU A 355 -11.40 9.16 2.81
CA GLU A 355 -12.49 8.16 2.89
C GLU A 355 -12.81 7.48 1.54
N ARG A 356 -12.25 7.98 0.43
CA ARG A 356 -12.55 7.55 -0.95
C ARG A 356 -11.30 7.12 -1.74
N LEU A 357 -10.11 7.22 -1.15
CA LEU A 357 -8.83 6.91 -1.80
C LEU A 357 -7.99 5.96 -0.95
N ALA A 358 -7.58 4.85 -1.56
CA ALA A 358 -6.44 4.07 -1.10
C ALA A 358 -5.13 4.72 -1.59
N VAL A 359 -4.11 4.75 -0.74
CA VAL A 359 -2.76 5.20 -1.08
C VAL A 359 -1.82 4.00 -1.12
N TYR A 360 -0.91 4.00 -2.09
CA TYR A 360 0.11 2.98 -2.32
C TYR A 360 1.47 3.66 -2.50
N ARG A 361 2.54 2.98 -2.06
CA ARG A 361 3.94 3.33 -2.31
C ARG A 361 4.60 2.15 -3.00
N ASP A 362 5.15 2.35 -4.20
CA ASP A 362 5.69 1.27 -5.05
C ASP A 362 4.73 0.05 -5.20
N GLY A 363 3.42 0.33 -5.33
CA GLY A 363 2.38 -0.71 -5.39
C GLY A 363 2.06 -1.40 -4.04
N ILE A 364 2.72 -1.04 -2.94
CA ILE A 364 2.43 -1.52 -1.58
C ILE A 364 1.46 -0.56 -0.88
N PHE A 365 0.30 -1.05 -0.44
CA PHE A 365 -0.72 -0.24 0.23
C PHE A 365 -0.20 0.42 1.53
N ARG A 366 -0.65 1.65 1.80
CA ARG A 366 -0.36 2.44 3.02
C ARG A 366 -1.63 2.60 3.85
N SER A 367 -1.64 2.13 5.11
CA SER A 367 -2.78 2.31 6.03
C SER A 367 -2.95 3.75 6.53
N ARG A 368 -1.86 4.52 6.53
CA ARG A 368 -1.82 5.98 6.65
C ARG A 368 -0.77 6.49 5.67
N PHE A 369 -1.06 7.58 4.98
CA PHE A 369 -0.07 8.36 4.24
C PHE A 369 0.81 9.11 5.26
N ASP A 370 2.12 8.83 5.26
CA ASP A 370 3.06 9.31 6.29
C ASP A 370 4.11 10.32 5.76
N ASP A 371 5.03 10.73 6.63
CA ASP A 371 6.10 11.69 6.29
C ASP A 371 7.13 11.11 5.31
N VAL A 372 7.35 9.79 5.31
CA VAL A 372 8.19 9.11 4.32
C VAL A 372 7.49 9.07 2.96
N ASP A 373 6.19 8.81 2.92
CA ASP A 373 5.38 8.89 1.70
C ASP A 373 5.39 10.32 1.10
N VAL A 374 5.39 11.35 1.97
CA VAL A 374 5.57 12.76 1.59
C VAL A 374 6.97 13.05 1.02
N GLU A 375 8.04 12.60 1.69
CA GLU A 375 9.42 12.82 1.22
C GLU A 375 9.64 12.20 -0.17
N LEU A 376 9.05 11.02 -0.42
CA LEU A 376 9.11 10.36 -1.71
C LEU A 376 8.29 11.08 -2.77
N LEU A 377 7.06 11.52 -2.46
CA LEU A 377 6.23 12.33 -3.36
C LEU A 377 6.93 13.63 -3.80
N ALA A 378 7.59 14.31 -2.87
CA ALA A 378 8.33 15.55 -3.14
C ALA A 378 9.60 15.33 -3.97
N LYS A 379 10.16 14.11 -3.96
CA LYS A 379 11.33 13.71 -4.76
C LYS A 379 10.94 13.22 -6.16
N ASP A 380 9.93 12.36 -6.26
CA ASP A 380 9.31 11.89 -7.50
C ASP A 380 7.88 11.39 -7.23
N ALA A 381 6.90 12.05 -7.84
CA ALA A 381 5.49 11.73 -7.71
C ALA A 381 5.06 10.39 -8.37
N ALA A 382 5.98 9.65 -9.01
CA ALA A 382 5.75 8.29 -9.46
C ALA A 382 5.74 7.25 -8.32
N PHE A 383 6.46 7.49 -7.22
CA PHE A 383 6.57 6.55 -6.08
C PHE A 383 5.25 6.33 -5.35
N ILE A 384 4.38 7.34 -5.33
CA ILE A 384 3.08 7.29 -4.67
C ILE A 384 1.97 7.14 -5.71
N GLN A 385 1.08 6.16 -5.49
CA GLN A 385 -0.06 5.89 -6.34
C GLN A 385 -1.37 5.86 -5.55
N LEU A 386 -2.47 6.21 -6.22
CA LEU A 386 -3.81 6.33 -5.66
C LEU A 386 -4.78 5.35 -6.35
N ARG A 387 -5.76 4.83 -5.62
CA ARG A 387 -6.87 4.03 -6.18
C ARG A 387 -8.18 4.48 -5.56
N TRP A 388 -9.20 4.68 -6.39
CA TRP A 388 -10.54 5.04 -5.92
C TRP A 388 -11.18 3.86 -5.18
N MET A 389 -11.74 4.11 -4.00
CA MET A 389 -12.50 3.14 -3.21
C MET A 389 -13.95 3.60 -3.10
N ASP A 390 -14.88 2.88 -3.76
CA ASP A 390 -16.32 3.01 -3.49
C ASP A 390 -16.67 2.26 -2.19
N LEU A 391 -16.26 2.85 -1.05
CA LEU A 391 -16.58 2.38 0.30
C LEU A 391 -18.05 2.69 0.62
N SER A 392 -18.94 1.89 0.03
CA SER A 392 -20.36 1.85 0.36
C SER A 392 -20.61 1.54 1.84
N ASP A 393 -21.79 1.88 2.37
CA ASP A 393 -22.17 1.52 3.74
C ASP A 393 -22.19 0.00 3.99
N VAL A 394 -22.42 -0.78 2.93
CA VAL A 394 -22.27 -2.24 2.91
C VAL A 394 -20.82 -2.64 3.21
N SER A 395 -19.85 -2.02 2.53
CA SER A 395 -18.42 -2.24 2.76
C SER A 395 -18.03 -1.87 4.19
N ARG A 396 -18.57 -0.77 4.73
CA ARG A 396 -18.36 -0.35 6.14
C ARG A 396 -18.89 -1.39 7.13
N ARG A 397 -20.09 -1.93 6.91
CA ARG A 397 -20.68 -3.00 7.74
C ARG A 397 -19.87 -4.30 7.68
N LEU A 398 -19.41 -4.71 6.49
CA LEU A 398 -18.54 -5.87 6.31
C LEU A 398 -17.24 -5.74 7.11
N LEU A 399 -16.57 -4.58 7.00
CA LEU A 399 -15.35 -4.28 7.75
C LEU A 399 -15.58 -4.35 9.27
N SER A 400 -16.67 -3.79 9.78
CA SER A 400 -17.01 -3.85 11.21
C SER A 400 -17.20 -5.30 11.69
N GLY A 401 -17.98 -6.10 10.94
CA GLY A 401 -18.22 -7.50 11.29
C GLY A 401 -16.96 -8.38 11.24
N MET A 402 -16.07 -8.12 10.28
CA MET A 402 -14.77 -8.83 10.18
C MET A 402 -13.78 -8.36 11.27
N ALA A 403 -13.81 -7.09 11.67
CA ALA A 403 -13.01 -6.58 12.79
C ALA A 403 -13.43 -7.21 14.13
N GLU A 404 -14.74 -7.48 14.34
CA GLU A 404 -15.21 -8.28 15.48
C GLU A 404 -14.65 -9.70 15.45
N VAL A 405 -14.60 -10.37 14.29
CA VAL A 405 -14.05 -11.73 14.17
C VAL A 405 -12.58 -11.75 14.60
N VAL A 406 -11.78 -10.78 14.15
CA VAL A 406 -10.37 -10.66 14.58
C VAL A 406 -10.27 -10.41 16.08
N ARG A 407 -11.00 -9.44 16.65
CA ARG A 407 -10.93 -9.11 18.10
C ARG A 407 -11.40 -10.26 18.99
N ASN A 408 -12.32 -11.11 18.53
CA ASN A 408 -12.78 -12.29 19.26
C ASN A 408 -11.75 -13.43 19.26
N LEU A 409 -11.04 -13.65 18.14
CA LEU A 409 -10.10 -14.74 17.96
C LEU A 409 -8.65 -14.39 18.36
N ASP A 410 -8.25 -13.12 18.22
CA ASP A 410 -6.93 -12.60 18.61
C ASP A 410 -7.06 -11.45 19.62
N LYS A 411 -7.16 -11.82 20.89
CA LYS A 411 -7.23 -10.89 22.03
C LYS A 411 -5.93 -10.10 22.29
N SER A 412 -4.88 -10.31 21.49
CA SER A 412 -3.64 -9.53 21.52
C SER A 412 -3.58 -8.42 20.46
N ASN A 413 -4.62 -8.30 19.62
CA ASN A 413 -4.70 -7.32 18.54
C ASN A 413 -5.82 -6.31 18.82
N ASP A 414 -5.46 -5.16 19.38
CA ASP A 414 -6.39 -4.08 19.72
C ASP A 414 -7.20 -3.56 18.51
N LEU A 415 -6.69 -3.76 17.29
CA LEU A 415 -7.31 -3.34 16.04
C LEU A 415 -7.73 -1.86 16.07
N VAL A 416 -6.74 -0.99 16.31
CA VAL A 416 -6.91 0.46 16.56
C VAL A 416 -7.64 1.17 15.40
N ASN A 417 -7.40 0.72 14.16
CA ASN A 417 -8.04 1.25 12.96
C ASN A 417 -9.02 0.21 12.37
N LEU A 418 -10.19 0.66 11.91
CA LEU A 418 -11.12 -0.14 11.08
C LEU A 418 -10.76 -0.07 9.58
N ALA A 419 -9.49 0.13 9.25
CA ALA A 419 -9.01 0.20 7.87
C ALA A 419 -9.03 -1.21 7.24
N PRO A 420 -9.43 -1.36 5.95
CA PRO A 420 -9.50 -2.66 5.28
C PRO A 420 -8.23 -3.50 5.41
N ILE A 421 -7.04 -2.92 5.18
CA ILE A 421 -5.79 -3.67 5.30
C ILE A 421 -5.52 -4.17 6.72
N ASP A 422 -5.92 -3.43 7.76
CA ASP A 422 -5.63 -3.80 9.14
C ASP A 422 -6.58 -4.91 9.61
N VAL A 423 -7.84 -4.91 9.16
CA VAL A 423 -8.78 -6.02 9.35
C VAL A 423 -8.32 -7.26 8.57
N GLY A 424 -7.95 -7.11 7.30
CA GLY A 424 -7.48 -8.21 6.45
C GLY A 424 -6.17 -8.84 6.96
N ARG A 425 -5.20 -8.01 7.38
CA ARG A 425 -3.97 -8.47 8.05
C ARG A 425 -4.26 -9.11 9.40
N GLY A 426 -5.25 -8.63 10.16
CA GLY A 426 -5.70 -9.25 11.39
C GLY A 426 -6.19 -10.69 11.17
N LEU A 427 -7.03 -10.89 10.14
CA LEU A 427 -7.50 -12.22 9.74
C LEU A 427 -6.34 -13.13 9.30
N VAL A 428 -5.48 -12.67 8.38
CA VAL A 428 -4.35 -13.47 7.89
C VAL A 428 -3.36 -13.80 9.01
N ALA A 429 -3.09 -12.87 9.94
CA ALA A 429 -2.20 -13.10 11.07
C ALA A 429 -2.75 -14.09 12.11
N ILE A 430 -4.06 -14.35 12.15
CA ILE A 430 -4.65 -15.47 12.91
C ILE A 430 -4.32 -16.79 12.20
N TYR A 431 -4.50 -16.83 10.88
CA TYR A 431 -4.24 -18.03 10.06
C TYR A 431 -2.75 -18.42 10.04
N ASP A 432 -1.84 -17.47 9.90
CA ASP A 432 -0.38 -17.72 9.88
C ASP A 432 0.17 -18.21 11.23
N ARG A 433 -0.55 -17.98 12.33
CA ARG A 433 -0.24 -18.52 13.66
C ARG A 433 -0.74 -19.95 13.88
N LEU A 434 -1.54 -20.51 12.97
CA LEU A 434 -2.09 -21.85 13.13
C LEU A 434 -0.98 -22.93 13.08
N PRO A 435 -0.99 -23.92 13.99
CA PRO A 435 -0.08 -25.06 13.93
C PRO A 435 -0.15 -25.76 12.57
N GLN A 436 1.01 -26.18 12.04
CA GLN A 436 1.13 -26.68 10.67
C GLN A 436 0.29 -27.94 10.38
N TRP A 437 -0.14 -28.68 11.42
CA TRP A 437 -1.12 -29.75 11.29
C TRP A 437 -2.53 -29.23 10.90
N THR A 438 -3.00 -28.12 11.47
CA THR A 438 -4.31 -27.52 11.14
C THR A 438 -4.39 -27.15 9.66
N ALA A 439 -3.30 -26.65 9.09
CA ALA A 439 -3.19 -26.32 7.67
C ALA A 439 -3.17 -27.56 6.73
N ARG A 440 -3.18 -28.79 7.28
CA ARG A 440 -3.06 -30.07 6.55
C ARG A 440 -4.18 -31.07 6.85
N THR A 441 -4.78 -31.04 8.03
CA THR A 441 -5.78 -32.03 8.47
C THR A 441 -7.05 -32.01 7.60
N MET A 442 -7.69 -33.16 7.46
CA MET A 442 -9.00 -33.30 6.84
C MET A 442 -10.12 -33.57 7.87
N ARG A 443 -9.83 -33.40 9.17
CA ARG A 443 -10.76 -33.59 10.29
C ARG A 443 -11.49 -32.29 10.66
N LEU A 444 -11.98 -31.60 9.63
CA LEU A 444 -12.60 -30.27 9.68
C LEU A 444 -13.95 -30.28 8.95
N SER A 445 -14.83 -29.32 9.25
CA SER A 445 -16.06 -29.08 8.49
C SER A 445 -15.77 -28.64 7.05
N SER A 446 -16.76 -28.82 6.15
CA SER A 446 -16.68 -28.32 4.79
C SER A 446 -16.48 -26.80 4.72
N ASN A 447 -17.00 -26.05 5.69
CA ASN A 447 -16.77 -24.62 5.81
C ASN A 447 -15.31 -24.32 6.18
N ALA A 448 -14.79 -24.90 7.27
CA ALA A 448 -13.41 -24.68 7.70
C ALA A 448 -12.37 -25.12 6.66
N VAL A 449 -12.65 -26.17 5.88
CA VAL A 449 -11.83 -26.55 4.70
C VAL A 449 -11.85 -25.45 3.62
N SER A 450 -13.03 -24.92 3.27
CA SER A 450 -13.17 -23.83 2.29
C SER A 450 -12.45 -22.55 2.74
N ILE A 451 -12.66 -22.15 4.01
CA ILE A 451 -12.01 -20.99 4.64
C ILE A 451 -10.48 -21.16 4.70
N ARG A 452 -9.97 -22.33 5.11
CA ARG A 452 -8.53 -22.63 5.08
C ARG A 452 -7.95 -22.46 3.68
N ASP A 453 -8.61 -23.06 2.68
CA ASP A 453 -8.12 -23.07 1.30
C ASP A 453 -8.33 -21.71 0.60
N LEU A 454 -9.20 -20.84 1.12
CA LEU A 454 -9.32 -19.42 0.78
C LEU A 454 -8.15 -18.59 1.35
N PHE A 455 -7.94 -18.63 2.67
CA PHE A 455 -6.87 -17.88 3.35
C PHE A 455 -5.48 -18.23 2.79
N LYS A 456 -5.25 -19.50 2.46
CA LYS A 456 -4.03 -20.01 1.79
C LYS A 456 -3.75 -19.40 0.41
N ARG A 457 -4.71 -18.68 -0.20
CA ARG A 457 -4.58 -17.99 -1.49
C ARG A 457 -4.58 -16.46 -1.38
N ALA A 458 -4.72 -15.88 -0.19
CA ALA A 458 -4.74 -14.44 0.01
C ALA A 458 -3.39 -13.79 -0.33
N HIS A 459 -3.40 -12.75 -1.17
CA HIS A 459 -2.20 -11.97 -1.54
C HIS A 459 -2.41 -10.45 -1.45
N ASP A 460 -3.59 -9.93 -1.83
CA ASP A 460 -3.99 -8.53 -1.60
C ASP A 460 -5.11 -8.49 -0.53
N PRO A 461 -4.92 -7.79 0.62
CA PRO A 461 -5.91 -7.74 1.69
C PRO A 461 -7.25 -7.06 1.35
N ASN A 462 -7.31 -6.18 0.34
CA ASN A 462 -8.56 -5.58 -0.12
C ASN A 462 -9.32 -6.55 -1.03
N GLN A 463 -8.65 -7.19 -1.99
CA GLN A 463 -9.25 -8.23 -2.82
C GLN A 463 -9.78 -9.37 -1.92
N PHE A 464 -8.98 -9.78 -0.93
CA PHE A 464 -9.34 -10.82 0.02
C PHE A 464 -10.65 -10.52 0.77
N LEU A 465 -10.82 -9.28 1.26
CA LEU A 465 -12.02 -8.86 2.01
C LEU A 465 -13.25 -8.61 1.14
N PHE A 466 -13.09 -7.98 -0.03
CA PHE A 466 -14.21 -7.46 -0.82
C PHE A 466 -14.60 -8.33 -2.02
N ASP A 467 -13.66 -9.13 -2.55
CA ASP A 467 -13.88 -9.98 -3.72
C ASP A 467 -13.82 -11.48 -3.33
N ASP A 468 -12.71 -11.93 -2.71
CA ASP A 468 -12.45 -13.36 -2.51
C ASP A 468 -13.33 -13.98 -1.41
N ILE A 469 -13.44 -13.36 -0.22
CA ILE A 469 -14.30 -13.83 0.87
C ILE A 469 -15.78 -13.94 0.42
N PRO A 470 -16.41 -12.89 -0.14
CA PRO A 470 -17.80 -12.98 -0.61
C PRO A 470 -18.00 -14.04 -1.69
N GLY A 471 -17.05 -14.17 -2.63
CA GLY A 471 -17.10 -15.14 -3.72
C GLY A 471 -17.16 -16.62 -3.27
N THR A 472 -16.68 -16.94 -2.06
CA THR A 472 -16.72 -18.34 -1.55
C THR A 472 -18.11 -18.87 -1.20
N LEU A 473 -19.13 -18.00 -1.12
CA LEU A 473 -20.49 -18.38 -0.72
C LEU A 473 -21.46 -18.53 -1.91
N GLY A 474 -20.99 -18.30 -3.14
CA GLY A 474 -21.73 -18.53 -4.39
C GLY A 474 -22.09 -17.27 -5.17
N GLU A 475 -22.33 -17.43 -6.48
CA GLU A 475 -22.50 -16.30 -7.42
C GLU A 475 -23.79 -15.48 -7.18
N ASP A 476 -24.79 -16.00 -6.45
CA ASP A 476 -26.03 -15.32 -6.07
C ASP A 476 -25.89 -14.38 -4.84
N VAL A 477 -24.75 -14.41 -4.16
CA VAL A 477 -24.50 -13.66 -2.92
C VAL A 477 -24.27 -12.18 -3.23
N SER A 478 -25.23 -11.33 -2.86
CA SER A 478 -25.11 -9.88 -3.01
C SER A 478 -24.94 -9.22 -1.66
N LEU A 479 -23.76 -8.63 -1.42
CA LEU A 479 -23.45 -7.88 -0.19
C LEU A 479 -24.46 -6.74 0.10
N GLY A 480 -25.19 -6.28 -0.92
CA GLY A 480 -26.27 -5.31 -0.78
C GLY A 480 -27.51 -5.81 -0.01
N LYS A 481 -27.62 -7.12 0.25
CA LYS A 481 -28.67 -7.70 1.12
C LYS A 481 -28.10 -7.98 2.51
N GLU A 482 -28.79 -7.52 3.56
CA GLU A 482 -28.29 -7.62 4.93
C GLU A 482 -28.19 -9.08 5.43
N ASP A 483 -29.11 -9.96 5.03
CA ASP A 483 -29.07 -11.39 5.39
C ASP A 483 -27.87 -12.12 4.75
N ASP A 484 -27.56 -11.79 3.49
CA ASP A 484 -26.41 -12.36 2.79
C ASP A 484 -25.09 -11.86 3.41
N LEU A 485 -25.00 -10.56 3.73
CA LEU A 485 -23.84 -9.99 4.43
C LEU A 485 -23.60 -10.65 5.80
N ARG A 486 -24.65 -10.93 6.59
CA ARG A 486 -24.53 -11.63 7.87
C ARG A 486 -23.98 -13.05 7.69
N ARG A 487 -24.48 -13.80 6.71
CA ARG A 487 -23.96 -15.14 6.36
C ARG A 487 -22.47 -15.13 6.00
N VAL A 488 -21.98 -14.09 5.32
CA VAL A 488 -20.54 -13.94 5.02
C VAL A 488 -19.72 -13.82 6.31
N ILE A 489 -20.15 -12.97 7.24
CA ILE A 489 -19.46 -12.73 8.52
C ILE A 489 -19.52 -13.99 9.41
N GLU A 490 -20.68 -14.64 9.50
CA GLU A 490 -20.89 -15.89 10.26
C GLU A 490 -20.05 -17.04 9.69
N SER A 491 -20.02 -17.22 8.36
CA SER A 491 -19.23 -18.27 7.70
C SER A 491 -17.74 -18.14 7.98
N VAL A 492 -17.17 -16.93 7.88
CA VAL A 492 -15.75 -16.68 8.19
C VAL A 492 -15.48 -16.84 9.70
N ARG A 493 -16.39 -16.36 10.56
CA ARG A 493 -16.30 -16.48 12.03
C ARG A 493 -16.21 -17.94 12.47
N ASP A 494 -17.12 -18.77 12.02
CA ASP A 494 -17.22 -20.18 12.42
C ASP A 494 -16.09 -21.01 11.81
N GLY A 495 -15.79 -20.81 10.52
CA GLY A 495 -14.72 -21.54 9.84
C GLY A 495 -13.33 -21.21 10.37
N LEU A 496 -13.03 -19.94 10.66
CA LEU A 496 -11.73 -19.55 11.25
C LEU A 496 -11.66 -19.93 12.74
N GLY A 497 -12.78 -19.85 13.47
CA GLY A 497 -12.86 -20.31 14.86
C GLY A 497 -12.62 -21.82 15.00
N GLU A 498 -13.17 -22.63 14.10
CA GLU A 498 -12.89 -24.08 14.05
C GLU A 498 -11.40 -24.36 13.80
N LEU A 499 -10.76 -23.65 12.87
CA LEU A 499 -9.32 -23.79 12.60
C LEU A 499 -8.46 -23.47 13.83
N VAL A 500 -8.78 -22.40 14.56
CA VAL A 500 -8.08 -22.02 15.81
C VAL A 500 -8.25 -23.10 16.89
N LEU A 501 -9.46 -23.67 17.04
CA LEU A 501 -9.76 -24.66 18.08
C LEU A 501 -9.34 -26.10 17.73
N ALA A 502 -9.12 -26.42 16.46
CA ALA A 502 -8.89 -27.80 16.00
C ALA A 502 -7.67 -28.48 16.64
N TYR A 503 -6.56 -27.75 16.79
CA TYR A 503 -5.31 -28.29 17.34
C TYR A 503 -5.34 -28.46 18.87
N PRO A 504 -5.75 -27.47 19.69
CA PRO A 504 -6.05 -27.66 21.11
C PRO A 504 -7.02 -28.83 21.36
N SER A 505 -8.11 -28.90 20.59
CA SER A 505 -9.10 -29.99 20.69
C SER A 505 -8.56 -31.35 20.26
N MET A 506 -7.48 -31.40 19.48
CA MET A 506 -6.77 -32.63 19.10
C MET A 506 -5.80 -33.06 20.22
N LEU A 507 -4.97 -32.14 20.73
CA LEU A 507 -4.08 -32.40 21.86
C LEU A 507 -4.86 -32.85 23.10
N GLN A 508 -5.97 -32.17 23.43
CA GLN A 508 -6.82 -32.55 24.55
C GLN A 508 -7.31 -34.00 24.44
N ARG A 509 -7.80 -34.44 23.27
CA ARG A 509 -8.29 -35.82 23.10
C ARG A 509 -7.20 -36.87 23.31
N LEU A 510 -5.98 -36.61 22.85
CA LEU A 510 -4.83 -37.49 23.08
C LEU A 510 -4.38 -37.49 24.55
N ARG A 511 -4.38 -36.31 25.20
CA ARG A 511 -4.05 -36.15 26.63
C ARG A 511 -5.03 -36.88 27.52
N ASP A 512 -6.32 -36.65 27.30
CA ASP A 512 -7.39 -37.20 28.14
C ASP A 512 -7.47 -38.74 27.96
N LEU A 513 -7.13 -39.27 26.78
CA LEU A 513 -6.92 -40.71 26.55
C LEU A 513 -5.68 -41.25 27.31
N MET A 514 -4.53 -40.57 27.23
CA MET A 514 -3.32 -40.97 27.96
C MET A 514 -3.57 -41.00 29.48
N LEU A 515 -4.29 -40.00 30.02
CA LEU A 515 -4.64 -39.93 31.43
C LEU A 515 -5.58 -41.06 31.84
N ALA A 516 -6.56 -41.42 31.00
CA ALA A 516 -7.44 -42.56 31.24
C ALA A 516 -6.66 -43.89 31.29
N GLU A 517 -5.78 -44.15 30.32
CA GLU A 517 -4.93 -45.36 30.29
C GLU A 517 -3.94 -45.41 31.48
N LEU A 518 -3.46 -44.27 31.96
CA LEU A 518 -2.62 -44.17 33.18
C LEU A 518 -3.42 -44.22 34.50
N GLN A 519 -4.75 -44.39 34.45
CA GLN A 519 -5.67 -44.35 35.59
C GLN A 519 -5.66 -43.03 36.38
N VAL A 520 -5.43 -41.90 35.72
CA VAL A 520 -5.39 -40.57 36.34
C VAL A 520 -6.76 -39.89 36.19
N PRO A 521 -7.49 -39.60 37.29
CA PRO A 521 -8.92 -39.29 37.22
C PRO A 521 -9.24 -37.88 36.69
N ASN A 522 -8.29 -36.95 36.70
CA ASN A 522 -8.42 -35.57 36.22
C ASN A 522 -7.05 -34.87 36.19
N VAL A 523 -7.03 -33.64 35.63
CA VAL A 523 -5.85 -32.75 35.58
C VAL A 523 -5.69 -31.86 36.83
N SER A 524 -6.18 -32.27 38.00
CA SER A 524 -5.97 -31.47 39.22
C SER A 524 -4.49 -31.45 39.65
N PRO A 525 -4.01 -30.39 40.34
CA PRO A 525 -2.64 -30.33 40.84
C PRO A 525 -2.24 -31.53 41.73
N GLN A 526 -3.19 -32.12 42.46
CA GLN A 526 -2.96 -33.33 43.24
C GLN A 526 -2.76 -34.55 42.33
N SER A 527 -3.70 -34.85 41.43
CA SER A 527 -3.60 -36.01 40.54
C SER A 527 -2.37 -35.95 39.63
N LEU A 528 -1.96 -34.74 39.21
CA LEU A 528 -0.72 -34.51 38.46
C LEU A 528 0.54 -34.60 39.35
N ALA A 529 0.48 -34.27 40.65
CA ALA A 529 1.58 -34.54 41.58
C ALA A 529 1.74 -36.04 41.86
N GLU A 530 0.64 -36.78 41.99
CA GLU A 530 0.63 -38.24 42.13
C GLU A 530 1.21 -38.93 40.89
N LEU A 531 0.80 -38.50 39.68
CA LEU A 531 1.37 -38.98 38.42
C LEU A 531 2.88 -38.71 38.31
N ARG A 532 3.34 -37.51 38.68
CA ARG A 532 4.78 -37.17 38.68
C ARG A 532 5.57 -38.02 39.66
N ALA A 533 5.04 -38.27 40.86
CA ALA A 533 5.67 -39.15 41.85
C ALA A 533 5.76 -40.62 41.39
N ARG A 534 4.71 -41.12 40.73
CA ARG A 534 4.70 -42.44 40.06
C ARG A 534 5.80 -42.53 38.99
N ALA A 535 5.85 -41.56 38.08
CA ALA A 535 6.83 -41.54 37.00
C ALA A 535 8.28 -41.45 37.49
N GLU A 536 8.53 -40.68 38.56
CA GLU A 536 9.85 -40.59 39.20
C GLU A 536 10.26 -41.93 39.83
N ASN A 537 9.31 -42.67 40.43
CA ASN A 537 9.57 -44.00 41.00
C ASN A 537 9.88 -45.06 39.92
N ILE A 538 9.38 -44.91 38.69
CA ILE A 538 9.64 -45.84 37.56
C ILE A 538 10.95 -45.51 36.83
N ARG A 539 11.45 -44.27 36.90
CA ARG A 539 12.62 -43.81 36.13
C ARG A 539 13.87 -44.68 36.37
N GLN A 540 14.49 -45.14 35.28
CA GLN A 540 15.67 -46.04 35.23
C GLN A 540 15.45 -47.47 35.78
N LEU A 541 14.20 -47.95 35.87
CA LEU A 541 13.94 -49.36 36.22
C LEU A 541 14.06 -50.31 35.03
N ALA A 542 13.41 -49.98 33.91
CA ALA A 542 13.05 -50.95 32.88
C ALA A 542 14.13 -51.24 31.82
N GLY A 543 15.02 -50.29 31.53
CA GLY A 543 16.02 -50.42 30.46
C GLY A 543 15.46 -50.25 29.03
N ASP A 544 14.16 -50.01 28.88
CA ASP A 544 13.55 -49.54 27.64
C ASP A 544 13.69 -48.01 27.55
N PHE A 545 14.56 -47.55 26.64
CA PHE A 545 14.80 -46.12 26.41
C PHE A 545 13.55 -45.33 26.02
N ARG A 546 12.55 -45.94 25.36
CA ARG A 546 11.28 -45.25 25.04
C ARG A 546 10.42 -45.09 26.29
N LEU A 547 10.37 -46.10 27.16
CA LEU A 547 9.63 -46.01 28.42
C LEU A 547 10.29 -45.05 29.41
N ASP A 548 11.62 -45.06 29.55
CA ASP A 548 12.34 -44.09 30.37
C ASP A 548 12.19 -42.65 29.82
N ALA A 549 12.12 -42.48 28.49
CA ALA A 549 11.84 -41.19 27.86
C ALA A 549 10.37 -40.73 27.97
N PHE A 550 9.42 -41.65 28.21
CA PHE A 550 8.02 -41.36 28.51
C PHE A 550 7.85 -40.97 29.98
N ALA A 551 8.34 -41.80 30.91
CA ALA A 551 8.35 -41.50 32.34
C ALA A 551 9.11 -40.20 32.65
N GLY A 552 10.26 -39.96 32.03
CA GLY A 552 11.04 -38.73 32.18
C GLY A 552 10.39 -37.45 31.66
N ARG A 553 9.31 -37.55 30.85
CA ARG A 553 8.43 -36.42 30.51
C ARG A 553 7.26 -36.31 31.49
N LEU A 554 6.67 -37.44 31.88
CA LEU A 554 5.59 -37.49 32.86
C LEU A 554 5.99 -36.90 34.22
N THR A 555 7.27 -36.94 34.61
CA THR A 555 7.78 -36.25 35.82
C THR A 555 7.77 -34.72 35.73
N GLN A 556 7.74 -34.15 34.52
CA GLN A 556 7.69 -32.71 34.26
C GLN A 556 6.30 -32.23 33.81
N PHE A 557 5.38 -33.16 33.55
CA PHE A 557 4.03 -32.87 33.05
C PHE A 557 3.18 -32.07 34.04
N ASP A 558 2.61 -30.96 33.58
CA ASP A 558 1.84 -29.99 34.37
C ASP A 558 0.37 -29.86 33.92
N GLY A 559 -0.04 -30.58 32.87
CA GLY A 559 -1.39 -30.54 32.31
C GLY A 559 -1.59 -29.56 31.14
N SER A 560 -0.63 -28.68 30.88
CA SER A 560 -0.65 -27.73 29.74
C SER A 560 -0.55 -28.44 28.39
N GLU A 561 -0.91 -27.71 27.33
CA GLU A 561 -0.77 -28.19 25.94
C GLU A 561 0.71 -28.32 25.55
N GLU A 562 1.56 -27.36 25.93
CA GLU A 562 3.00 -27.39 25.65
C GLU A 562 3.72 -28.58 26.31
N SER A 563 3.43 -28.88 27.58
CA SER A 563 4.01 -30.07 28.24
C SER A 563 3.44 -31.38 27.69
N PHE A 564 2.22 -31.37 27.15
CA PHE A 564 1.65 -32.53 26.46
C PHE A 564 2.22 -32.73 25.05
N GLU A 565 2.49 -31.67 24.27
CA GLU A 565 3.12 -31.77 22.93
C GLU A 565 4.42 -32.55 22.97
N GLY A 566 5.24 -32.32 24.00
CA GLY A 566 6.48 -33.06 24.22
C GLY A 566 6.26 -34.58 24.37
N ILE A 567 5.14 -35.00 24.97
CA ILE A 567 4.74 -36.41 25.15
C ILE A 567 4.13 -36.97 23.86
N ALA A 568 3.18 -36.25 23.24
CA ALA A 568 2.59 -36.62 21.96
C ALA A 568 3.65 -36.79 20.85
N SER A 569 4.70 -35.96 20.86
CA SER A 569 5.83 -36.04 19.92
C SER A 569 6.66 -37.33 20.08
N LEU A 570 6.77 -37.87 21.29
CA LEU A 570 7.42 -39.17 21.54
C LEU A 570 6.63 -40.32 20.93
N ALA A 571 5.30 -40.31 21.11
CA ALA A 571 4.39 -41.32 20.58
C ALA A 571 4.26 -41.24 19.05
N ALA A 572 4.12 -40.03 18.50
CA ALA A 572 4.12 -39.79 17.05
C ALA A 572 5.50 -40.03 16.39
N ASN A 573 6.57 -40.13 17.19
CA ASN A 573 7.96 -40.25 16.75
C ASN A 573 8.38 -39.12 15.76
N LYS A 574 7.78 -37.93 15.90
CA LYS A 574 7.90 -36.75 15.02
C LYS A 574 7.66 -35.47 15.82
N PRO A 575 8.30 -34.33 15.47
CA PRO A 575 7.98 -33.03 16.07
C PRO A 575 6.61 -32.51 15.59
N PRO A 576 5.91 -31.66 16.38
CA PRO A 576 4.55 -31.18 16.11
C PRO A 576 4.29 -30.63 14.70
N ARG A 577 5.24 -29.87 14.13
CA ARG A 577 5.14 -29.31 12.78
C ARG A 577 5.02 -30.38 11.67
N ASP A 578 5.59 -31.56 11.88
CA ASP A 578 5.72 -32.62 10.87
C ASP A 578 4.61 -33.70 11.00
N TRP A 579 3.59 -33.44 11.83
CA TRP A 579 2.42 -34.31 11.99
C TRP A 579 1.41 -34.19 10.83
N VAL A 580 0.78 -35.33 10.52
CA VAL A 580 -0.43 -35.47 9.69
C VAL A 580 -1.38 -36.46 10.36
N ASP A 581 -2.65 -36.49 9.97
CA ASP A 581 -3.70 -37.30 10.63
C ASP A 581 -3.30 -38.79 10.89
N PRO A 582 -2.66 -39.52 9.94
CA PRO A 582 -2.23 -40.91 10.19
C PRO A 582 -1.10 -41.07 11.22
N ASP A 583 -0.32 -40.02 11.52
CA ASP A 583 0.68 -40.07 12.59
C ASP A 583 0.04 -39.87 13.96
N LEU A 584 -1.05 -39.10 14.04
CA LEU A 584 -1.84 -38.95 15.28
C LEU A 584 -2.60 -40.23 15.61
N ASP A 585 -3.12 -40.93 14.60
CA ASP A 585 -3.75 -42.25 14.80
C ASP A 585 -2.74 -43.27 15.34
N ARG A 586 -1.49 -43.25 14.85
CA ARG A 586 -0.38 -44.03 15.42
C ARG A 586 -0.03 -43.59 16.84
N ALA A 587 0.11 -42.28 17.07
CA ALA A 587 0.40 -41.72 18.39
C ALA A 587 -0.66 -42.11 19.43
N THR A 588 -1.93 -42.24 19.02
CA THR A 588 -3.02 -42.72 19.88
C THR A 588 -2.75 -44.14 20.39
N VAL A 589 -2.34 -45.05 19.51
CA VAL A 589 -2.00 -46.44 19.86
C VAL A 589 -0.70 -46.51 20.69
N GLU A 590 0.32 -45.76 20.29
CA GLU A 590 1.61 -45.70 21.00
C GLU A 590 1.48 -45.08 22.40
N LEU A 591 0.59 -44.10 22.61
CA LEU A 591 0.31 -43.54 23.95
C LEU A 591 -0.31 -44.61 24.87
N ALA A 592 -1.26 -45.41 24.36
CA ALA A 592 -1.83 -46.52 25.11
C ALA A 592 -0.78 -47.61 25.39
N GLU A 593 0.04 -48.00 24.40
CA GLU A 593 1.10 -49.00 24.62
C GLU A 593 2.17 -48.51 25.62
N LEU A 594 2.56 -47.23 25.59
CA LEU A 594 3.46 -46.63 26.56
C LEU A 594 2.85 -46.56 27.97
N ALA A 595 1.56 -46.24 28.10
CA ALA A 595 0.85 -46.25 29.37
C ALA A 595 0.74 -47.67 29.96
N GLN A 596 0.41 -48.68 29.15
CA GLN A 596 0.35 -50.08 29.58
C GLN A 596 1.74 -50.64 29.94
N LYS A 597 2.81 -50.21 29.24
CA LYS A 597 4.20 -50.50 29.63
C LYS A 597 4.60 -49.82 30.95
N PHE A 598 4.15 -48.59 31.18
CA PHE A 598 4.35 -47.84 32.42
C PHE A 598 3.71 -48.56 33.61
N LEU A 599 2.42 -48.90 33.53
CA LEU A 599 1.71 -49.67 34.57
C LEU A 599 2.42 -51.01 34.86
N ARG A 600 2.88 -51.73 33.83
CA ARG A 600 3.68 -52.94 34.02
C ARG A 600 4.99 -52.68 34.77
N ALA A 601 5.76 -51.67 34.36
CA ALA A 601 7.03 -51.33 35.01
C ALA A 601 6.84 -50.88 36.48
N GLU A 602 5.70 -50.26 36.79
CA GLU A 602 5.29 -49.92 38.15
C GLU A 602 5.24 -51.17 39.05
N THR A 603 4.60 -52.25 38.59
CA THR A 603 4.56 -53.53 39.35
C THR A 603 5.92 -54.19 39.56
N TYR A 604 6.92 -53.89 38.73
CA TYR A 604 8.29 -54.41 38.85
C TYR A 604 9.22 -53.52 39.69
N ALA A 605 8.81 -52.32 40.12
CA ALA A 605 9.64 -51.41 40.92
C ALA A 605 10.18 -52.06 42.22
N ARG A 606 9.36 -52.94 42.81
CA ARG A 606 9.68 -53.79 43.97
C ARG A 606 10.99 -54.59 43.82
N VAL A 607 11.38 -54.98 42.60
CA VAL A 607 12.56 -55.83 42.35
C VAL A 607 13.89 -55.10 42.62
N LYS A 608 13.91 -53.76 42.58
CA LYS A 608 15.09 -52.94 42.98
C LYS A 608 14.94 -52.28 44.36
N GLY A 609 14.02 -52.76 45.21
CA GLY A 609 13.88 -52.30 46.60
C GLY A 609 13.38 -50.85 46.77
N ARG A 610 12.73 -50.27 45.75
CA ARG A 610 12.02 -48.98 45.90
C ARG A 610 10.70 -49.18 46.67
N PRO A 611 10.29 -48.24 47.53
CA PRO A 611 9.04 -48.35 48.28
C PRO A 611 7.82 -48.21 47.35
N ASP A 612 6.75 -48.91 47.71
CA ASP A 612 5.47 -48.92 46.99
C ASP A 612 4.35 -48.34 47.87
N LYS A 613 3.28 -47.86 47.24
CA LYS A 613 2.04 -47.38 47.88
C LYS A 613 0.78 -48.12 47.39
N ARG A 614 0.90 -49.06 46.46
CA ARG A 614 -0.17 -49.98 46.06
C ARG A 614 0.29 -51.43 46.21
N GLN A 615 -0.63 -52.38 46.07
CA GLN A 615 -0.30 -53.78 45.78
C GLN A 615 -1.16 -54.25 44.61
N ALA A 616 -0.52 -54.86 43.61
CA ALA A 616 -1.18 -55.39 42.43
C ALA A 616 -1.08 -56.91 42.41
N MET A 617 -2.17 -57.59 42.03
CA MET A 617 -2.18 -59.03 41.83
C MET A 617 -2.63 -59.36 40.41
N ALA A 618 -1.72 -59.91 39.62
CA ALA A 618 -2.00 -60.42 38.29
C ALA A 618 -2.21 -61.95 38.35
N VAL A 619 -3.39 -62.42 37.93
CA VAL A 619 -3.73 -63.85 37.89
C VAL A 619 -4.04 -64.24 36.45
N MET A 620 -3.21 -65.11 35.89
CA MET A 620 -3.39 -65.70 34.56
C MET A 620 -4.15 -67.01 34.69
N ILE A 621 -5.42 -67.04 34.26
CA ILE A 621 -6.24 -68.26 34.26
C ILE A 621 -6.58 -68.64 32.83
N GLY A 622 -6.26 -69.87 32.46
CA GLY A 622 -6.66 -70.47 31.18
C GLY A 622 -8.04 -71.11 31.27
N MET A 623 -9.10 -70.30 31.31
CA MET A 623 -10.46 -70.80 31.06
C MET A 623 -10.63 -71.04 29.55
N ASP A 624 -11.29 -72.14 29.18
CA ASP A 624 -11.60 -72.53 27.79
C ASP A 624 -10.45 -72.38 26.77
N GLY A 625 -9.23 -72.68 27.20
CA GLY A 625 -8.04 -72.72 26.35
C GLY A 625 -7.52 -71.37 25.88
N ARG A 626 -8.02 -70.25 26.42
CA ARG A 626 -7.52 -68.89 26.12
C ARG A 626 -7.06 -68.21 27.41
N PRO A 627 -5.76 -67.93 27.59
CA PRO A 627 -5.28 -67.24 28.79
C PRO A 627 -5.73 -65.77 28.76
N ALA A 628 -6.69 -65.42 29.60
CA ALA A 628 -7.09 -64.04 29.85
C ALA A 628 -6.33 -63.51 31.08
N PRO A 629 -5.55 -62.41 30.96
CA PRO A 629 -4.94 -61.79 32.12
C PRO A 629 -6.02 -61.07 32.94
N MET A 630 -6.24 -61.50 34.18
CA MET A 630 -6.95 -60.67 35.17
C MET A 630 -5.94 -59.89 35.98
N LEU A 631 -6.14 -58.58 36.08
CA LEU A 631 -5.35 -57.65 36.87
C LEU A 631 -6.33 -56.92 37.80
N GLU A 632 -6.03 -56.92 39.10
CA GLU A 632 -6.67 -56.03 40.07
C GLU A 632 -5.61 -55.31 40.89
N GLU A 633 -5.88 -54.04 41.17
CA GLU A 633 -5.05 -53.19 42.03
C GLU A 633 -5.82 -52.85 43.29
N PHE A 634 -5.18 -53.02 44.45
CA PHE A 634 -5.77 -52.69 45.73
C PHE A 634 -4.80 -51.90 46.62
N VAL A 635 -5.37 -51.05 47.46
CA VAL A 635 -4.63 -50.25 48.44
C VAL A 635 -4.88 -50.86 49.82
N ILE A 636 -3.81 -51.15 50.54
CA ILE A 636 -3.83 -51.65 51.92
C ILE A 636 -3.07 -50.61 52.75
N ALA A 637 -3.69 -50.05 53.78
CA ALA A 637 -2.97 -49.16 54.70
C ALA A 637 -2.13 -50.01 55.67
N ASP A 638 -1.02 -49.47 56.18
CA ASP A 638 -0.16 -50.20 57.12
C ASP A 638 -0.87 -50.57 58.44
N THR A 639 -1.98 -49.89 58.78
CA THR A 639 -2.90 -50.27 59.86
C THR A 639 -3.57 -51.62 59.64
N ASP A 640 -3.89 -51.96 58.39
CA ASP A 640 -4.74 -53.08 58.02
C ASP A 640 -3.92 -54.37 57.84
N ARG A 641 -2.59 -54.22 57.79
CA ARG A 641 -1.60 -55.28 57.62
C ARG A 641 -1.75 -56.41 58.64
N ALA A 642 -2.09 -56.07 59.88
CA ALA A 642 -2.36 -57.06 60.94
C ALA A 642 -3.63 -57.90 60.69
N ALA A 643 -4.64 -57.33 60.02
CA ALA A 643 -5.83 -58.07 59.61
C ALA A 643 -5.56 -58.96 58.38
N VAL A 644 -4.72 -58.49 57.45
CA VAL A 644 -4.22 -59.30 56.32
C VAL A 644 -3.44 -60.52 56.84
N ASP A 645 -2.54 -60.35 57.80
CA ASP A 645 -1.76 -61.45 58.39
C ASP A 645 -2.65 -62.47 59.16
N ASP A 646 -3.76 -62.03 59.76
CA ASP A 646 -4.74 -62.92 60.39
C ASP A 646 -5.56 -63.73 59.35
N VAL A 647 -5.94 -63.10 58.23
CA VAL A 647 -6.55 -63.82 57.09
C VAL A 647 -5.57 -64.82 56.49
N ILE A 648 -4.29 -64.44 56.30
CA ILE A 648 -3.25 -65.35 55.82
C ILE A 648 -3.10 -66.56 56.75
N LYS A 649 -3.08 -66.37 58.07
CA LYS A 649 -3.02 -67.48 59.05
C LYS A 649 -4.22 -68.42 58.94
N LYS A 650 -5.43 -67.88 58.74
CA LYS A 650 -6.67 -68.67 58.58
C LYS A 650 -6.68 -69.47 57.28
N VAL A 651 -6.20 -68.88 56.18
CA VAL A 651 -6.07 -69.58 54.88
C VAL A 651 -4.96 -70.63 54.94
N ALA A 652 -3.80 -70.31 55.52
CA ALA A 652 -2.70 -71.26 55.71
C ALA A 652 -3.16 -72.47 56.55
N ALA A 653 -3.76 -72.25 57.72
CA ALA A 653 -4.26 -73.33 58.58
C ALA A 653 -5.33 -74.23 57.90
N ALA A 654 -6.10 -73.70 56.94
CA ALA A 654 -7.00 -74.51 56.12
C ALA A 654 -6.24 -75.33 55.06
N LEU A 655 -5.26 -74.73 54.39
CA LEU A 655 -4.45 -75.39 53.35
C LEU A 655 -3.46 -76.41 53.90
N ASP A 656 -2.92 -76.22 55.11
CA ASP A 656 -2.03 -77.15 55.79
C ASP A 656 -2.75 -78.45 56.25
N THR A 657 -4.09 -78.48 56.20
CA THR A 657 -4.87 -79.73 56.37
C THR A 657 -5.09 -80.51 55.06
N ALA A 658 -4.72 -79.93 53.91
CA ALA A 658 -4.64 -80.63 52.64
C ALA A 658 -3.24 -81.24 52.45
N ASP A 659 -3.13 -82.32 51.66
CA ASP A 659 -1.84 -82.94 51.40
C ASP A 659 -0.94 -82.01 50.56
N THR A 660 0.16 -81.57 51.18
CA THR A 660 1.16 -80.68 50.59
C THR A 660 1.87 -81.29 49.37
N SER A 661 1.72 -82.59 49.11
CA SER A 661 2.13 -83.21 47.83
C SER A 661 1.41 -82.58 46.62
N GLN A 662 0.21 -82.04 46.81
CA GLN A 662 -0.67 -81.53 45.75
C GLN A 662 -0.52 -80.01 45.50
N ARG A 663 0.72 -79.49 45.56
CA ARG A 663 1.04 -78.07 45.38
C ARG A 663 0.40 -77.41 44.15
N SER A 664 0.26 -78.14 43.04
CA SER A 664 -0.40 -77.66 41.82
C SER A 664 -1.89 -77.41 41.99
N ILE A 665 -2.60 -78.25 42.74
CA ILE A 665 -4.03 -78.13 43.04
C ILE A 665 -4.28 -76.98 44.01
N ILE A 666 -3.43 -76.82 45.03
CA ILE A 666 -3.48 -75.68 45.96
C ILE A 666 -3.30 -74.35 45.21
N LEU A 667 -2.33 -74.27 44.30
CA LEU A 667 -2.10 -73.07 43.48
C LEU A 667 -3.26 -72.79 42.51
N ALA A 668 -3.85 -73.81 41.90
CA ALA A 668 -5.02 -73.67 41.04
C ALA A 668 -6.26 -73.16 41.81
N ALA A 669 -6.52 -73.74 42.99
CA ALA A 669 -7.63 -73.32 43.86
C ALA A 669 -7.47 -71.87 44.33
N LEU A 670 -6.25 -71.45 44.70
CA LEU A 670 -5.95 -70.05 45.05
C LEU A 670 -6.12 -69.09 43.87
N ALA A 671 -5.72 -69.49 42.65
CA ALA A 671 -5.93 -68.68 41.46
C ALA A 671 -7.43 -68.48 41.16
N GLU A 672 -8.22 -69.56 41.17
CA GLU A 672 -9.66 -69.48 40.90
C GLU A 672 -10.40 -68.70 41.99
N LEU A 673 -10.06 -68.91 43.26
CA LEU A 673 -10.63 -68.16 44.38
C LEU A 673 -10.35 -66.65 44.23
N SER A 674 -9.11 -66.28 43.89
CA SER A 674 -8.75 -64.88 43.59
C SER A 674 -9.59 -64.31 42.46
N SER A 675 -9.75 -65.02 41.33
CA SER A 675 -10.57 -64.55 40.21
C SER A 675 -12.03 -64.27 40.60
N ARG A 676 -12.61 -65.05 41.52
CA ARG A 676 -13.97 -64.80 42.04
C ARG A 676 -14.06 -63.49 42.84
N TYR A 677 -13.01 -63.07 43.54
CA TYR A 677 -12.95 -61.76 44.21
C TYR A 677 -12.57 -60.62 43.25
N MET A 678 -11.85 -60.91 42.17
CA MET A 678 -11.56 -59.98 41.05
C MET A 678 -12.74 -59.79 40.09
N GLN A 679 -13.94 -60.28 40.43
CA GLN A 679 -15.18 -60.09 39.67
C GLN A 679 -16.20 -59.34 40.54
N ALA A 680 -16.11 -58.00 40.53
CA ALA A 680 -16.95 -57.14 41.36
C ALA A 680 -18.46 -57.37 41.14
N PRO A 681 -19.28 -57.43 42.21
CA PRO A 681 -20.70 -57.72 42.10
C PRO A 681 -21.48 -56.57 41.47
N LYS A 682 -22.37 -56.88 40.51
CA LYS A 682 -23.25 -55.89 39.87
C LYS A 682 -24.15 -55.18 40.90
N PRO A 683 -24.23 -53.84 40.89
CA PRO A 683 -25.16 -53.10 41.76
C PRO A 683 -26.62 -53.44 41.41
N ALA A 684 -27.41 -53.76 42.42
CA ALA A 684 -28.80 -54.16 42.25
C ALA A 684 -29.71 -52.97 41.86
N LYS A 685 -30.55 -53.15 40.82
CA LYS A 685 -31.60 -52.19 40.48
C LYS A 685 -32.61 -52.11 41.61
N ARG A 686 -32.69 -50.97 42.31
CA ARG A 686 -33.82 -50.64 43.20
C ARG A 686 -35.01 -50.17 42.35
N ASN A 687 -36.13 -50.88 42.47
CA ASN A 687 -37.41 -50.45 41.90
C ASN A 687 -38.00 -49.28 42.71
N GLY A 688 -38.81 -48.44 42.06
CA GLY A 688 -39.49 -47.29 42.68
C GLY A 688 -40.86 -47.62 43.29
N LYS A 689 -41.54 -46.55 43.75
CA LYS A 689 -42.59 -46.49 44.80
C LYS A 689 -41.97 -46.46 46.22
N GLU A 690 -42.41 -45.60 47.15
CA GLU A 690 -43.59 -44.71 47.18
C GLU A 690 -43.34 -43.40 47.97
N ARG A 691 -44.07 -42.32 47.63
CA ARG A 691 -44.79 -41.30 48.48
C ARG A 691 -44.22 -40.86 49.86
N LEU A 692 -44.39 -39.62 50.37
CA LEU A 692 -45.19 -38.43 49.99
C LEU A 692 -44.79 -37.18 50.83
N TYR A 693 -45.01 -35.95 50.31
CA TYR A 693 -45.02 -34.63 51.01
C TYR A 693 -43.73 -34.23 51.79
N LEU A 694 -43.39 -32.98 52.11
CA LEU A 694 -43.95 -31.61 51.99
C LEU A 694 -42.82 -30.69 51.42
N ASP A 695 -42.94 -29.40 51.06
CA ASP A 695 -43.95 -28.53 50.41
C ASP A 695 -43.24 -27.18 50.06
N GLY A 696 -43.88 -26.24 49.35
CA GLY A 696 -43.37 -24.86 49.16
C GLY A 696 -43.55 -24.24 47.77
N TRP A 697 -44.47 -23.28 47.66
CA TRP A 697 -44.73 -22.35 46.53
C TRP A 697 -44.87 -20.92 47.13
N PRO A 698 -44.85 -19.78 46.37
CA PRO A 698 -45.44 -19.65 45.03
C PRO A 698 -44.82 -18.66 44.01
N SER A 699 -45.34 -18.74 42.76
CA SER A 699 -45.59 -17.63 41.80
C SER A 699 -44.36 -16.92 41.15
N GLU A 700 -44.43 -16.31 39.95
CA GLU A 700 -45.58 -15.69 39.24
C GLU A 700 -45.74 -16.02 37.72
N THR A 701 -47.02 -16.04 37.31
CA THR A 701 -47.65 -15.66 36.02
C THR A 701 -47.08 -15.98 34.61
N CYS A 702 -47.94 -16.64 33.81
CA CYS A 702 -48.03 -16.63 32.33
C CYS A 702 -48.65 -15.29 31.81
N PRO A 703 -48.87 -14.97 30.49
CA PRO A 703 -49.41 -15.87 29.45
C PRO A 703 -48.98 -15.70 27.94
N TRP A 704 -49.20 -16.78 27.16
CA TRP A 704 -49.94 -16.95 25.87
C TRP A 704 -50.34 -15.72 25.00
N PRO A 705 -50.57 -15.82 23.64
CA PRO A 705 -51.45 -16.86 23.03
C PRO A 705 -51.36 -17.25 21.50
N PHE A 706 -52.20 -18.25 21.13
CA PHE A 706 -52.71 -18.67 19.79
C PHE A 706 -51.73 -19.22 18.72
N GLY A 707 -52.17 -20.06 17.74
CA GLY A 707 -53.44 -20.80 17.60
C GLY A 707 -53.85 -21.19 16.14
N GLY A 708 -54.43 -22.39 15.94
CA GLY A 708 -54.99 -22.88 14.64
C GLY A 708 -54.01 -23.77 13.82
N ALA A 709 -54.34 -24.94 13.26
CA ALA A 709 -55.45 -25.38 12.37
C ALA A 709 -55.21 -25.02 10.87
N ARG A 710 -55.43 -25.86 9.83
CA ARG A 710 -56.00 -27.24 9.72
C ARG A 710 -55.76 -27.82 8.29
N GLN A 711 -55.52 -29.14 8.14
CA GLN A 711 -55.89 -30.00 6.98
C GLN A 711 -55.31 -29.65 5.56
N ARG A 712 -55.38 -30.44 4.47
CA ARG A 712 -55.37 -31.90 4.16
C ARG A 712 -55.09 -32.10 2.64
N GLY A 713 -54.61 -33.27 2.22
CA GLY A 713 -54.43 -33.68 0.80
C GLY A 713 -52.97 -33.97 0.47
N VAL A 714 -52.46 -35.17 0.13
CA VAL A 714 -52.97 -36.46 -0.42
C VAL A 714 -53.09 -36.50 -1.96
N GLY A 715 -52.23 -37.31 -2.58
CA GLY A 715 -52.17 -37.63 -4.02
C GLY A 715 -50.94 -37.01 -4.72
N GLY A 716 -50.15 -37.72 -5.54
CA GLY A 716 -50.11 -39.16 -5.81
C GLY A 716 -49.55 -39.52 -7.20
N LEU A 717 -48.82 -40.64 -7.31
CA LEU A 717 -48.24 -41.25 -8.54
C LEU A 717 -47.07 -40.47 -9.18
N TYR A 718 -45.95 -41.03 -9.66
CA TYR A 718 -45.57 -42.27 -10.41
C TYR A 718 -45.54 -42.14 -11.96
N ALA A 719 -44.38 -41.72 -12.50
CA ALA A 719 -43.76 -42.15 -13.78
C ALA A 719 -42.31 -41.60 -13.80
N ALA A 720 -41.20 -42.26 -14.18
CA ALA A 720 -40.87 -43.38 -15.09
C ALA A 720 -40.37 -42.94 -16.49
N ALA A 721 -39.48 -43.76 -17.09
CA ALA A 721 -38.58 -43.48 -18.25
C ALA A 721 -37.40 -42.53 -17.91
N SER A 722 -36.11 -42.73 -18.26
CA SER A 722 -35.40 -43.46 -19.36
C SER A 722 -35.39 -42.68 -20.69
N SER A 723 -34.30 -42.58 -21.48
CA SER A 723 -32.92 -43.10 -21.35
C SER A 723 -31.97 -42.45 -22.41
N ARG A 724 -30.68 -42.88 -22.41
CA ARG A 724 -29.73 -42.94 -23.55
C ARG A 724 -29.05 -41.67 -24.08
N THR A 725 -27.74 -41.61 -23.81
CA THR A 725 -26.61 -41.46 -24.77
C THR A 725 -26.75 -40.60 -26.03
N ARG A 726 -25.75 -39.71 -26.21
CA ARG A 726 -24.86 -39.80 -27.39
C ARG A 726 -23.52 -39.10 -27.18
N ASP A 727 -22.49 -39.66 -27.81
CA ASP A 727 -21.12 -39.14 -27.84
C ASP A 727 -20.98 -37.91 -28.74
N ARG A 728 -19.96 -37.08 -28.47
CA ARG A 728 -19.16 -36.52 -29.56
C ARG A 728 -17.73 -36.21 -29.14
N VAL A 729 -16.80 -37.03 -29.63
CA VAL A 729 -15.36 -36.70 -29.68
C VAL A 729 -15.15 -35.60 -30.73
N PHE A 730 -14.31 -34.62 -30.42
CA PHE A 730 -13.61 -33.86 -31.45
C PHE A 730 -12.13 -33.71 -31.08
N LEU A 731 -11.27 -34.28 -31.92
CA LEU A 731 -9.83 -34.07 -31.91
C LEU A 731 -9.49 -32.95 -32.88
N HIS A 732 -8.60 -32.04 -32.47
CA HIS A 732 -7.65 -31.50 -33.43
C HIS A 732 -6.31 -31.19 -32.79
N ARG A 733 -5.23 -31.54 -33.50
CA ARG A 733 -3.84 -31.16 -33.17
C ARG A 733 -3.47 -29.91 -33.95
N TYR A 734 -2.58 -29.09 -33.40
CA TYR A 734 -1.41 -28.40 -33.99
C TYR A 734 -1.00 -27.26 -33.02
N GLY A 735 0.27 -26.99 -32.73
CA GLY A 735 1.51 -27.70 -33.08
C GLY A 735 2.69 -27.19 -32.24
N GLN A 736 3.81 -27.93 -32.19
CA GLN A 736 5.01 -27.53 -31.46
C GLN A 736 5.93 -26.62 -32.28
N ARG A 737 6.50 -25.59 -31.64
CA ARG A 737 7.92 -25.16 -31.71
C ARG A 737 8.09 -23.90 -30.82
N ALA A 738 9.22 -23.56 -30.22
CA ALA A 738 10.40 -24.25 -29.67
C ALA A 738 11.47 -23.15 -29.52
N ALA A 739 11.89 -22.89 -28.28
CA ALA A 739 13.14 -22.26 -27.84
C ALA A 739 13.83 -21.16 -28.70
N ARG A 740 14.22 -20.06 -28.03
CA ARG A 740 15.66 -19.82 -27.78
C ARG A 740 15.93 -18.89 -26.60
N SER A 741 17.15 -19.00 -26.11
CA SER A 741 17.78 -18.19 -25.07
C SER A 741 18.22 -16.82 -25.57
N LEU A 742 18.11 -15.82 -24.70
CA LEU A 742 19.17 -14.84 -24.42
C LEU A 742 19.16 -14.56 -22.91
#